data_AF-A0A8H7EEU9-F1
#
_entry.id   AF-A0A8H7EEU9-F1
#
_cell.length_a   1.000
_cell.length_b   1.000
_cell.length_c   1.000
_cell.angle_alpha   90.00
_cell.angle_beta   90.00
_cell.angle_gamma   90.00
#
_symmetry.space_group_name_H-M   'P 1'
#
loop_
_entity.id
_entity.type
_entity.pdbx_description
1 polymer ?
#
loop_
_entity_poly.entity_id
_entity_poly.type
_entity_poly.pdbx_seq_one_letter_code
_entity_poly.pdbx_strand_id
1 'polypeptide(L)'
;MCQRLAPHNNFAPTRAIHVGSAGEKVCLCDDVETIAGAAYTVLSHCWGKNPQQIKLTKQTEETLKQGIALSSLPKTFQEAIAITRMFQIRCIFQDDLDDWAAEASRMRDIYSKADFCIAATGAESGDVGLFFDRDFELLTPVIVEATWSSKDDSSDLPTPVSYLFGIHQRSADTAIDSAPLNQRAWVAQERFLSPRTLHFTRSLLFWECHTSLKSENDITPESKQRSRLNALRVSLNDNRWQEPGVEPIQDIALHNTINDTNMEMIREVYRMWDGFLTLYTSCKITKESDVLVALVGVANEVGHAVSDKLVAGLWKANFIKELCWRSRSNHNSRPSVWRAPTWSWASVSGRISSPPFEYSTNVCDMAAVIELSVLTKPSGEVEQGSVLVKCRPVPGTIHHGGTEYYYTGFTFDRSISSSHSAESSIPREYGSVQVLLDVLDAPCYNADQVIDAQLLVLLRGELSSMYSMEPQGPFELKGILVVESENHAGAFERAGFFEVLNGAAESVLAAYDQARVQNILLVYMRFDTLLLGGLCAISNFPYASSAPRSARSTQHVPEVKNRIFVLTDIGNEPDDSMSLVRLLVHSNLYQIEGLVAITSFWLPNATLPNMIHDIVDAYGAVQSNLQSHSNTSFPTVDDLKSKIGTGPSVYGMQALHQLEKGANITTGTQMLINAVDASPSPLYVQLWGGANTLASALWTVNRTRSASELETFTSKLRAYAISDQDDTGPWIRRNFPSMRYIASRHGFNQYPVAAWVGISSTSVDPGGPNNDIVSQAWLTENIQIGELGKKYPDIAYVMEGDSPSLLYHIPNGLGNPEYPEWGSWGGRYTSNPLDGDAAAQQYGDAVDMAQGVNGEMFLTNHASVWRWRGAFQHEFAARMQWTLSPWSPGSNTTHPPVVLLNGTSGPDALHLNVSGGENMTLDASDSYSPDMGARLNFTWFQYSGPSSYQSSPSDVPTVNLTDVSGPDASVVHFTVPPIVKKKNAEKIVY
;
A
#
# COMPACT_ATOMS: atom_id res chain seq x y z
N MET A 1 -0.62 12.31 2.75
CA MET A 1 0.04 12.81 3.98
C MET A 1 -0.94 12.76 5.16
N CYS A 2 -0.52 13.09 6.38
CA CYS A 2 -1.34 12.95 7.59
C CYS A 2 -2.72 13.64 7.47
N GLN A 3 -3.78 12.98 7.95
CA GLN A 3 -5.13 13.53 7.98
C GLN A 3 -5.22 14.79 8.87
N ARG A 4 -6.18 15.66 8.55
CA ARG A 4 -6.55 16.84 9.35
C ARG A 4 -7.32 16.37 10.59
N LEU A 5 -6.95 16.86 11.78
CA LEU A 5 -7.72 16.58 13.00
C LEU A 5 -9.07 17.30 12.94
N ALA A 6 -10.11 16.67 13.47
CA ALA A 6 -11.38 17.34 13.73
C ALA A 6 -11.22 18.28 14.95
N PRO A 7 -11.84 19.48 14.94
CA PRO A 7 -11.75 20.39 16.08
C PRO A 7 -12.44 19.81 17.32
N HIS A 8 -11.68 19.59 18.39
CA HIS A 8 -12.14 18.99 19.64
C HIS A 8 -12.74 20.04 20.60
N ASN A 9 -13.93 20.56 20.28
CA ASN A 9 -14.56 21.69 20.97
C ASN A 9 -14.83 21.51 22.49
N ASN A 10 -14.72 20.29 23.04
CA ASN A 10 -15.20 19.95 24.39
C ASN A 10 -14.08 19.56 25.39
N PHE A 11 -12.81 19.86 25.12
CA PHE A 11 -11.72 19.61 26.07
C PHE A 11 -10.76 20.80 26.20
N ALA A 12 -10.37 21.06 27.45
CA ALA A 12 -9.34 22.02 27.81
C ALA A 12 -8.45 21.38 28.90
N PRO A 13 -7.12 21.45 28.77
CA PRO A 13 -6.23 21.36 29.94
C PRO A 13 -6.60 22.43 30.98
N THR A 14 -6.48 22.11 32.26
CA THR A 14 -6.77 23.04 33.37
C THR A 14 -5.83 24.24 33.41
N ARG A 15 -4.56 24.04 33.01
CA ARG A 15 -3.45 24.98 33.16
C ARG A 15 -2.54 24.91 31.95
N ALA A 16 -2.15 26.07 31.41
CA ALA A 16 -1.30 26.19 30.24
C ALA A 16 -0.25 27.31 30.39
N ILE A 17 0.89 27.19 29.72
CA ILE A 17 1.88 28.26 29.56
C ILE A 17 1.48 29.07 28.32
N HIS A 18 1.18 30.35 28.51
CA HIS A 18 1.09 31.31 27.43
C HIS A 18 2.50 31.77 27.06
N VAL A 19 2.90 31.50 25.81
CA VAL A 19 4.28 31.74 25.34
C VAL A 19 4.53 33.15 24.82
N GLY A 20 3.49 33.92 24.46
CA GLY A 20 3.64 35.27 23.90
C GLY A 20 4.48 35.37 22.62
N SER A 21 4.68 36.59 22.15
CA SER A 21 5.51 36.95 21.00
C SER A 21 7.01 36.98 21.34
N ALA A 22 7.87 37.15 20.33
CA ALA A 22 9.31 37.31 20.54
C ALA A 22 9.62 38.50 21.45
N GLY A 23 10.41 38.27 22.51
CA GLY A 23 10.75 39.27 23.53
C GLY A 23 9.80 39.33 24.73
N GLU A 24 8.61 38.73 24.64
CA GLU A 24 7.66 38.70 25.77
C GLU A 24 8.05 37.67 26.84
N LYS A 25 7.61 37.94 28.08
CA LYS A 25 7.63 36.98 29.18
C LYS A 25 6.75 35.76 28.86
N VAL A 26 7.03 34.63 29.46
CA VAL A 26 6.14 33.46 29.45
C VAL A 26 5.44 33.33 30.80
N CYS A 27 4.13 33.10 30.81
CA CYS A 27 3.32 33.08 32.02
C CYS A 27 2.39 31.86 32.10
N LEU A 28 2.05 31.48 33.33
CA LEU A 28 1.00 30.50 33.62
C LEU A 28 -0.37 31.13 33.41
N CYS A 29 -1.23 30.42 32.70
CA CYS A 29 -2.65 30.68 32.53
C CYS A 29 -3.43 29.48 33.10
N ASP A 30 -4.32 29.75 34.06
CA ASP A 30 -5.19 28.80 34.75
C ASP A 30 -6.69 29.05 34.46
N ASP A 31 -6.99 30.00 33.57
CA ASP A 31 -8.33 30.25 33.06
C ASP A 31 -8.70 29.23 31.97
N VAL A 32 -9.56 28.28 32.36
CA VAL A 32 -10.07 27.21 31.50
C VAL A 32 -10.91 27.74 30.34
N GLU A 33 -11.61 28.88 30.47
CA GLU A 33 -12.37 29.47 29.36
C GLU A 33 -11.42 30.06 28.30
N THR A 34 -10.34 30.71 28.72
CA THR A 34 -9.28 31.20 27.82
C THR A 34 -8.44 30.08 27.19
N ILE A 35 -8.45 28.86 27.75
CA ILE A 35 -7.77 27.67 27.20
C ILE A 35 -8.71 26.86 26.27
N ALA A 36 -10.01 26.84 26.52
CA ALA A 36 -10.98 26.05 25.75
C ALA A 36 -11.01 26.44 24.27
N GLY A 37 -10.92 25.43 23.40
CA GLY A 37 -10.91 25.63 21.94
C GLY A 37 -9.61 26.23 21.37
N ALA A 38 -8.61 26.55 22.19
CA ALA A 38 -7.30 27.01 21.71
C ALA A 38 -6.40 25.82 21.30
N ALA A 39 -5.66 25.99 20.21
CA ALA A 39 -4.59 25.08 19.83
C ALA A 39 -3.51 25.01 20.93
N TYR A 40 -3.01 23.80 21.21
CA TYR A 40 -1.90 23.58 22.15
C TYR A 40 -0.95 22.44 21.69
N THR A 41 0.31 22.56 22.09
CA THR A 41 1.39 21.58 21.95
C THR A 41 1.75 21.01 23.32
N VAL A 42 2.43 19.87 23.31
CA VAL A 42 2.99 19.24 24.53
C VAL A 42 4.49 19.01 24.37
N LEU A 43 5.24 18.99 25.48
CA LEU A 43 6.70 18.84 25.50
C LEU A 43 7.10 17.58 26.28
N SER A 44 7.40 16.50 25.56
CA SER A 44 8.01 15.31 26.15
C SER A 44 9.51 15.53 26.31
N HIS A 45 10.00 15.50 27.55
CA HIS A 45 11.40 15.80 27.87
C HIS A 45 11.91 15.06 29.12
N CYS A 46 13.23 14.93 29.23
CA CYS A 46 13.90 14.46 30.45
C CYS A 46 14.20 15.63 31.39
N TRP A 47 13.80 15.54 32.67
CA TRP A 47 14.22 16.52 33.69
C TRP A 47 15.75 16.47 33.90
N GLY A 48 16.28 15.28 34.21
CA GLY A 48 17.70 15.06 34.53
C GLY A 48 17.95 15.06 36.04
N LYS A 49 19.13 15.54 36.47
CA LYS A 49 19.56 15.55 37.88
C LYS A 49 19.72 16.96 38.50
N ASN A 50 19.39 18.01 37.75
CA ASN A 50 19.61 19.40 38.17
C ASN A 50 18.48 19.85 39.14
N PRO A 51 18.76 20.14 40.43
CA PRO A 51 17.74 20.48 41.41
C PRO A 51 17.27 21.94 41.32
N GLN A 52 17.89 22.78 40.49
CA GLN A 52 17.53 24.20 40.34
C GLN A 52 16.57 24.48 39.18
N GLN A 53 16.02 23.43 38.54
CA GLN A 53 15.06 23.59 37.46
C GLN A 53 13.74 24.20 37.97
N ILE A 54 13.22 25.18 37.24
CA ILE A 54 11.97 25.89 37.61
C ILE A 54 10.80 24.91 37.52
N LYS A 55 10.24 24.57 38.69
CA LYS A 55 9.01 23.80 38.84
C LYS A 55 7.84 24.69 39.24
N LEU A 56 6.64 24.28 38.83
CA LEU A 56 5.40 24.89 39.27
C LEU A 56 4.94 24.19 40.56
N THR A 57 4.85 24.98 41.63
CA THR A 57 4.55 24.55 43.00
C THR A 57 3.72 25.63 43.68
N LYS A 58 3.10 25.32 44.82
CA LYS A 58 2.39 26.29 45.68
C LYS A 58 3.26 27.48 46.15
N GLN A 59 4.59 27.43 45.98
CA GLN A 59 5.51 28.54 46.28
C GLN A 59 5.91 29.36 45.04
N THR A 60 5.78 28.80 43.84
CA THR A 60 6.21 29.42 42.56
C THR A 60 5.05 29.81 41.64
N GLU A 61 3.84 29.35 41.92
CA GLU A 61 2.62 29.57 41.13
C GLU A 61 2.37 31.05 40.81
N GLU A 62 2.29 31.92 41.81
CA GLU A 62 2.04 33.35 41.61
C GLU A 62 3.16 34.05 40.81
N THR A 63 4.41 33.65 41.00
CA THR A 63 5.55 34.15 40.19
C THR A 63 5.43 33.71 38.73
N LEU A 64 4.92 32.50 38.47
CA LEU A 64 4.69 31.98 37.13
C LEU A 64 3.47 32.64 36.46
N LYS A 65 2.41 32.97 37.21
CA LYS A 65 1.27 33.78 36.70
C LYS A 65 1.70 35.21 36.32
N GLN A 66 2.56 35.84 37.13
CA GLN A 66 3.16 37.16 36.85
C GLN A 66 4.21 37.16 35.71
N GLY A 67 4.54 35.97 35.21
CA GLY A 67 5.39 35.74 34.04
C GLY A 67 6.89 35.87 34.30
N ILE A 68 7.65 34.92 33.79
CA ILE A 68 9.11 34.84 33.91
C ILE A 68 9.81 35.16 32.58
N ALA A 69 11.08 35.54 32.66
CA ALA A 69 11.90 35.78 31.46
C ALA A 69 12.30 34.44 30.82
N LEU A 70 12.22 34.33 29.48
CA LEU A 70 12.55 33.10 28.77
C LEU A 70 13.96 32.57 29.09
N SER A 71 14.93 33.46 29.24
CA SER A 71 16.32 33.14 29.61
C SER A 71 16.51 32.55 31.02
N SER A 72 15.47 32.52 31.86
CA SER A 72 15.51 31.85 33.17
C SER A 72 15.11 30.36 33.12
N LEU A 73 14.56 29.89 31.99
CA LEU A 73 14.19 28.49 31.80
C LEU A 73 15.38 27.64 31.30
N PRO A 74 15.42 26.33 31.57
CA PRO A 74 16.44 25.43 31.00
C PRO A 74 16.38 25.39 29.46
N LYS A 75 17.52 25.14 28.80
CA LYS A 75 17.68 25.28 27.33
C LYS A 75 16.61 24.53 26.51
N THR A 76 16.25 23.30 26.91
CA THR A 76 15.22 22.49 26.22
C THR A 76 13.84 23.18 26.25
N PHE A 77 13.50 23.89 27.33
CA PHE A 77 12.26 24.67 27.40
C PHE A 77 12.35 25.94 26.55
N GLN A 78 13.50 26.62 26.53
CA GLN A 78 13.70 27.81 25.68
C GLN A 78 13.50 27.47 24.20
N GLU A 79 14.08 26.38 23.74
CA GLU A 79 14.00 25.94 22.33
C GLU A 79 12.63 25.34 21.99
N ALA A 80 11.97 24.64 22.92
CA ALA A 80 10.57 24.22 22.76
C ALA A 80 9.62 25.41 22.63
N ILE A 81 9.84 26.48 23.41
CA ILE A 81 9.08 27.73 23.33
C ILE A 81 9.38 28.46 22.01
N ALA A 82 10.62 28.43 21.51
CA ALA A 82 10.95 28.99 20.19
C ALA A 82 10.17 28.29 19.07
N ILE A 83 10.15 26.95 19.05
CA ILE A 83 9.35 26.15 18.10
C ILE A 83 7.86 26.47 18.26
N THR A 84 7.33 26.47 19.49
CA THR A 84 5.92 26.75 19.77
C THR A 84 5.50 28.16 19.32
N ARG A 85 6.40 29.15 19.44
CA ARG A 85 6.21 30.51 18.89
C ARG A 85 6.20 30.55 17.36
N MET A 86 7.01 29.73 16.68
CA MET A 86 6.98 29.62 15.20
C MET A 86 5.62 29.11 14.69
N PHE A 87 4.92 28.28 15.46
CA PHE A 87 3.59 27.74 15.12
C PHE A 87 2.41 28.50 15.74
N GLN A 88 2.66 29.46 16.65
CA GLN A 88 1.65 30.28 17.37
C GLN A 88 0.76 29.52 18.39
N ILE A 89 1.35 28.57 19.14
CA ILE A 89 0.61 27.60 19.98
C ILE A 89 0.92 27.78 21.51
N ARG A 90 0.29 27.02 22.43
CA ARG A 90 0.49 27.07 23.92
C ARG A 90 0.95 25.70 24.50
N CYS A 91 1.52 25.65 25.71
CA CYS A 91 2.06 24.42 26.37
C CYS A 91 1.41 24.09 27.74
N ILE A 92 1.72 22.96 28.42
CA ILE A 92 1.01 22.47 29.66
C ILE A 92 1.93 21.97 30.82
N PHE A 93 1.31 21.78 32.00
CA PHE A 93 1.71 21.62 33.42
C PHE A 93 2.15 20.21 33.93
N GLN A 94 2.90 20.11 35.06
CA GLN A 94 2.91 18.99 36.06
C GLN A 94 3.38 19.47 37.49
N ASP A 95 2.99 18.73 38.56
CA ASP A 95 3.52 18.65 39.97
C ASP A 95 2.70 19.19 41.21
N ASP A 96 1.74 18.40 41.72
CA ASP A 96 1.34 18.28 43.16
C ASP A 96 0.75 16.87 43.38
N LEU A 97 0.69 16.28 44.58
CA LEU A 97 0.43 14.83 44.76
C LEU A 97 -1.03 14.39 44.56
N ASP A 98 -2.00 15.09 45.17
CA ASP A 98 -3.43 14.79 44.96
C ASP A 98 -3.87 15.25 43.54
N ASP A 99 -3.29 16.36 43.07
CA ASP A 99 -3.43 16.88 41.72
C ASP A 99 -2.84 15.92 40.66
N TRP A 100 -1.72 15.25 40.97
CA TRP A 100 -1.11 14.24 40.10
C TRP A 100 -2.03 13.04 39.90
N ALA A 101 -2.74 12.58 40.93
CA ALA A 101 -3.72 11.50 40.76
C ALA A 101 -4.87 11.92 39.82
N ALA A 102 -5.34 13.17 39.94
CA ALA A 102 -6.38 13.71 39.06
C ALA A 102 -5.87 13.91 37.61
N GLU A 103 -4.75 14.59 37.43
CA GLU A 103 -4.20 14.90 36.10
C GLU A 103 -3.59 13.68 35.41
N ALA A 104 -3.02 12.71 36.14
CA ALA A 104 -2.55 11.43 35.55
C ALA A 104 -3.68 10.67 34.84
N SER A 105 -4.91 10.71 35.38
CA SER A 105 -6.09 10.14 34.70
C SER A 105 -6.44 10.88 33.40
N ARG A 106 -6.15 12.19 33.33
CA ARG A 106 -6.40 13.08 32.18
C ARG A 106 -5.24 13.15 31.19
N MET A 107 -4.08 12.58 31.51
CA MET A 107 -2.88 12.62 30.68
C MET A 107 -3.11 11.98 29.29
N ARG A 108 -4.08 11.05 29.18
CA ARG A 108 -4.56 10.51 27.89
C ARG A 108 -5.11 11.63 27.01
N ASP A 109 -6.11 12.36 27.50
CA ASP A 109 -6.75 13.46 26.78
C ASP A 109 -5.79 14.62 26.47
N ILE A 110 -4.87 14.93 27.39
CA ILE A 110 -3.89 16.01 27.21
C ILE A 110 -3.01 15.72 25.99
N TYR A 111 -2.39 14.54 25.88
CA TYR A 111 -1.54 14.22 24.74
C TYR A 111 -2.34 13.89 23.47
N SER A 112 -3.50 13.23 23.59
CA SER A 112 -4.29 12.81 22.42
C SER A 112 -5.04 13.94 21.70
N LYS A 113 -5.12 15.13 22.30
CA LYS A 113 -5.80 16.31 21.72
C LYS A 113 -4.87 17.49 21.47
N ALA A 114 -3.57 17.31 21.69
CA ALA A 114 -2.53 18.26 21.26
C ALA A 114 -2.38 18.24 19.73
N ASP A 115 -2.10 19.39 19.11
CA ASP A 115 -1.87 19.46 17.66
C ASP A 115 -0.63 18.66 17.23
N PHE A 116 0.43 18.72 18.05
CA PHE A 116 1.59 17.83 18.04
C PHE A 116 2.37 17.87 19.37
N CYS A 117 3.17 16.84 19.59
CA CYS A 117 4.18 16.76 20.65
C CYS A 117 5.55 17.17 20.13
N ILE A 118 6.24 18.06 20.85
CA ILE A 118 7.69 18.29 20.72
C ILE A 118 8.38 17.26 21.62
N ALA A 119 9.17 16.35 21.04
CA ALA A 119 9.87 15.31 21.79
C ALA A 119 11.38 15.57 21.80
N ALA A 120 11.92 15.92 22.98
CA ALA A 120 13.33 16.16 23.25
C ALA A 120 14.16 14.86 23.25
N THR A 121 14.13 14.15 22.12
CA THR A 121 14.36 12.71 22.04
C THR A 121 15.81 12.33 22.34
N GLY A 122 16.76 13.13 21.83
CA GLY A 122 18.19 13.02 22.11
C GLY A 122 18.65 13.62 23.43
N ALA A 123 17.77 14.29 24.18
CA ALA A 123 18.11 15.06 25.38
C ALA A 123 17.95 14.24 26.66
N GLU A 124 19.02 14.19 27.46
CA GLU A 124 19.06 13.48 28.74
C GLU A 124 18.67 14.36 29.94
N SER A 125 18.54 15.67 29.74
CA SER A 125 18.05 16.64 30.72
C SER A 125 17.47 17.88 30.04
N GLY A 126 16.78 18.73 30.82
CA GLY A 126 16.24 20.01 30.34
C GLY A 126 17.32 21.05 29.99
N ASP A 127 18.57 20.79 30.35
CA ASP A 127 19.69 21.71 30.17
C ASP A 127 20.41 21.53 28.80
N VAL A 128 20.08 20.48 28.03
CA VAL A 128 20.77 20.10 26.78
C VAL A 128 20.30 20.90 25.56
N GLY A 129 19.00 21.18 25.46
CA GLY A 129 18.35 21.67 24.25
C GLY A 129 17.75 20.59 23.35
N LEU A 130 17.11 21.07 22.29
CA LEU A 130 16.55 20.35 21.14
C LEU A 130 17.43 20.52 19.89
N PHE A 131 18.09 21.68 19.78
CA PHE A 131 18.95 22.02 18.64
C PHE A 131 20.35 21.43 18.87
N PHE A 132 20.54 20.21 18.38
CA PHE A 132 21.83 19.52 18.36
C PHE A 132 22.65 19.98 17.15
N ASP A 133 23.96 20.21 17.37
CA ASP A 133 24.93 20.30 16.29
C ASP A 133 24.96 18.95 15.55
N ARG A 134 24.70 18.99 14.24
CA ARG A 134 24.69 17.83 13.35
C ARG A 134 25.77 18.02 12.29
N ASP A 135 26.50 16.95 12.02
CA ASP A 135 27.42 16.89 10.89
C ASP A 135 26.61 16.85 9.58
N PHE A 136 26.87 17.79 8.68
CA PHE A 136 26.15 17.89 7.41
C PHE A 136 26.70 16.93 6.34
N GLU A 137 27.98 16.54 6.42
CA GLU A 137 28.58 15.58 5.49
C GLU A 137 27.89 14.21 5.60
N LEU A 138 27.44 13.88 6.82
CA LEU A 138 26.65 12.69 7.15
C LEU A 138 25.21 12.72 6.61
N LEU A 139 24.69 13.88 6.19
CA LEU A 139 23.35 14.06 5.62
C LEU A 139 23.36 14.09 4.09
N THR A 140 24.45 14.56 3.48
CA THR A 140 24.63 14.52 2.02
C THR A 140 24.68 13.08 1.48
N PRO A 141 24.02 12.80 0.34
CA PRO A 141 24.23 11.54 -0.37
C PRO A 141 25.64 11.49 -0.95
N VAL A 142 26.31 10.34 -0.85
CA VAL A 142 27.62 10.11 -1.47
C VAL A 142 27.41 9.88 -2.96
N ILE A 143 27.94 10.77 -3.79
CA ILE A 143 28.03 10.57 -5.24
C ILE A 143 29.30 9.77 -5.51
N VAL A 144 29.16 8.58 -6.10
CA VAL A 144 30.27 7.82 -6.67
C VAL A 144 30.20 7.95 -8.18
N GLU A 145 31.08 8.78 -8.73
CA GLU A 145 31.31 8.84 -10.18
C GLU A 145 32.15 7.65 -10.61
N ALA A 146 31.66 6.87 -11.57
CA ALA A 146 32.37 5.73 -12.16
C ALA A 146 32.34 5.84 -13.68
N THR A 147 33.50 5.73 -14.32
CA THR A 147 33.64 5.62 -15.77
C THR A 147 33.87 4.17 -16.16
N TRP A 148 33.04 3.67 -17.08
CA TRP A 148 33.17 2.32 -17.62
C TRP A 148 33.51 2.40 -19.11
N SER A 149 34.46 1.60 -19.57
CA SER A 149 34.61 1.27 -20.98
C SER A 149 33.86 -0.02 -21.27
N SER A 150 32.77 0.08 -22.02
CA SER A 150 32.16 -1.10 -22.65
C SER A 150 33.15 -1.69 -23.66
N LYS A 151 33.16 -3.02 -23.82
CA LYS A 151 33.89 -3.68 -24.90
C LYS A 151 33.06 -3.86 -26.17
N ASP A 152 31.76 -3.66 -26.05
CA ASP A 152 30.76 -3.97 -27.08
C ASP A 152 30.10 -2.71 -27.66
N ASP A 153 30.53 -1.51 -27.21
CA ASP A 153 30.11 -0.21 -27.75
C ASP A 153 31.17 0.30 -28.74
N SER A 154 30.77 0.53 -29.99
CA SER A 154 31.66 0.95 -31.08
C SER A 154 32.13 2.40 -31.00
N SER A 155 31.65 3.19 -30.02
CA SER A 155 32.03 4.58 -29.83
C SER A 155 33.35 4.77 -29.06
N ASP A 156 33.82 3.76 -28.32
CA ASP A 156 35.06 3.78 -27.49
C ASP A 156 35.10 4.92 -26.44
N LEU A 157 33.95 5.56 -26.17
CA LEU A 157 33.83 6.72 -25.27
C LEU A 157 33.42 6.26 -23.84
N PRO A 158 34.21 6.58 -22.80
CA PRO A 158 33.91 6.16 -21.43
C PRO A 158 32.68 6.91 -20.88
N THR A 159 31.58 6.19 -20.65
CA THR A 159 30.35 6.77 -20.11
C THR A 159 30.50 7.05 -18.61
N PRO A 160 30.28 8.30 -18.13
CA PRO A 160 30.27 8.60 -16.71
C PRO A 160 28.91 8.22 -16.11
N VAL A 161 28.91 7.28 -15.16
CA VAL A 161 27.75 6.87 -14.37
C VAL A 161 27.90 7.42 -12.96
N SER A 162 26.91 8.20 -12.50
CA SER A 162 26.85 8.69 -11.11
C SER A 162 25.95 7.80 -10.27
N TYR A 163 26.52 7.08 -9.31
CA TYR A 163 25.75 6.34 -8.31
C TYR A 163 25.49 7.22 -7.09
N LEU A 164 24.22 7.40 -6.72
CA LEU A 164 23.80 8.22 -5.58
C LEU A 164 23.52 7.34 -4.36
N PHE A 165 24.47 7.24 -3.44
CA PHE A 165 24.34 6.49 -2.19
C PHE A 165 23.89 7.39 -1.04
N GLY A 166 22.58 7.41 -0.77
CA GLY A 166 22.05 8.04 0.44
C GLY A 166 22.53 7.31 1.70
N ILE A 167 23.27 7.99 2.58
CA ILE A 167 23.67 7.42 3.87
C ILE A 167 22.45 7.36 4.78
N HIS A 168 21.83 6.18 4.92
CA HIS A 168 20.66 5.97 5.77
C HIS A 168 21.06 5.96 7.26
N GLN A 169 21.33 7.14 7.81
CA GLN A 169 21.85 7.42 9.16
C GLN A 169 20.96 6.91 10.32
N ARG A 170 21.08 5.61 10.60
CA ARG A 170 20.42 4.85 11.68
C ARG A 170 18.91 4.67 11.45
N SER A 171 18.44 3.43 11.59
CA SER A 171 17.01 3.12 11.65
C SER A 171 16.33 3.77 12.86
N ALA A 172 15.03 4.03 12.76
CA ALA A 172 14.31 4.78 13.78
C ALA A 172 14.21 4.08 15.16
N ASP A 173 14.40 2.76 15.24
CA ASP A 173 14.57 2.06 16.51
C ASP A 173 15.86 2.46 17.26
N THR A 174 16.91 2.79 16.52
CA THR A 174 18.20 3.25 17.05
C THR A 174 18.17 4.75 17.35
N ALA A 175 17.52 5.55 16.50
CA ALA A 175 17.45 7.01 16.66
C ALA A 175 16.33 7.50 17.60
N ILE A 176 15.24 6.73 17.75
CA ILE A 176 14.07 7.06 18.58
C ILE A 176 13.93 6.07 19.75
N ASP A 177 13.60 4.79 19.50
CA ASP A 177 13.25 3.84 20.58
C ASP A 177 14.39 3.68 21.62
N SER A 178 15.65 3.70 21.17
CA SER A 178 16.84 3.57 22.02
C SER A 178 17.28 4.89 22.70
N ALA A 179 16.70 6.03 22.32
CA ALA A 179 17.18 7.36 22.72
C ALA A 179 16.83 7.71 24.19
N PRO A 180 17.57 8.65 24.84
CA PRO A 180 17.43 8.94 26.26
C PRO A 180 16.00 9.20 26.76
N LEU A 181 15.17 9.84 25.93
CA LEU A 181 13.77 10.11 26.28
C LEU A 181 12.91 8.83 26.32
N ASN A 182 12.97 7.99 25.28
CA ASN A 182 12.15 6.77 25.17
C ASN A 182 12.61 5.64 26.12
N GLN A 183 13.78 5.77 26.76
CA GLN A 183 14.20 4.89 27.87
C GLN A 183 13.39 5.09 29.17
N ARG A 184 12.31 5.89 29.18
CA ARG A 184 11.46 6.15 30.36
C ARG A 184 10.05 5.62 30.13
N ALA A 185 9.53 4.80 31.05
CA ALA A 185 8.25 4.09 30.87
C ALA A 185 7.06 5.03 30.54
N TRP A 186 6.94 6.16 31.23
CA TRP A 186 5.89 7.17 31.00
C TRP A 186 5.89 7.75 29.57
N VAL A 187 7.06 7.90 28.94
CA VAL A 187 7.20 8.47 27.58
C VAL A 187 6.53 7.59 26.52
N ALA A 188 6.41 6.28 26.77
CA ALA A 188 5.68 5.38 25.87
C ALA A 188 4.22 5.83 25.67
N GLN A 189 3.52 6.20 26.75
CA GLN A 189 2.16 6.72 26.69
C GLN A 189 2.12 8.12 26.04
N GLU A 190 3.04 9.01 26.40
CA GLU A 190 3.16 10.36 25.83
C GLU A 190 3.28 10.31 24.29
N ARG A 191 4.25 9.53 23.78
CA ARG A 191 4.56 9.40 22.36
C ARG A 191 3.46 8.67 21.58
N PHE A 192 2.90 7.60 22.16
CA PHE A 192 1.89 6.79 21.49
C PHE A 192 0.56 7.54 21.30
N LEU A 193 0.11 8.26 22.33
CA LEU A 193 -1.17 8.98 22.26
C LEU A 193 -1.10 10.29 21.49
N SER A 194 0.09 10.90 21.37
CA SER A 194 0.30 12.11 20.57
C SER A 194 -0.06 11.89 19.10
N PRO A 195 -1.08 12.59 18.53
CA PRO A 195 -1.50 12.37 17.13
C PRO A 195 -0.35 12.54 16.13
N ARG A 196 0.57 13.45 16.46
CA ARG A 196 1.80 13.79 15.74
C ARG A 196 2.89 14.06 16.76
N THR A 197 4.11 13.59 16.52
CA THR A 197 5.29 13.88 17.33
C THR A 197 6.45 14.30 16.43
N LEU A 198 7.11 15.40 16.77
CA LEU A 198 8.34 15.86 16.15
C LEU A 198 9.52 15.51 17.06
N HIS A 199 10.32 14.53 16.62
CA HIS A 199 11.43 13.97 17.37
C HIS A 199 12.74 14.69 17.06
N PHE A 200 13.23 15.45 18.04
CA PHE A 200 14.58 16.03 18.02
C PHE A 200 15.59 14.99 18.53
N THR A 201 16.12 14.18 17.61
CA THR A 201 17.19 13.20 17.92
C THR A 201 18.57 13.83 17.71
N ARG A 202 19.63 13.11 18.08
CA ARG A 202 21.03 13.57 17.87
C ARG A 202 21.55 13.35 16.44
N SER A 203 20.85 12.61 15.59
CA SER A 203 21.22 12.41 14.18
C SER A 203 20.27 13.12 13.24
N LEU A 204 18.97 12.83 13.32
CA LEU A 204 17.95 13.35 12.42
C LEU A 204 16.72 13.90 13.15
N LEU A 205 15.98 14.79 12.48
CA LEU A 205 14.58 15.07 12.78
C LEU A 205 13.71 13.95 12.21
N PHE A 206 12.78 13.43 13.03
CA PHE A 206 11.73 12.52 12.57
C PHE A 206 10.34 13.08 12.84
N TRP A 207 9.44 12.84 11.90
CA TRP A 207 8.01 13.11 12.01
C TRP A 207 7.24 11.81 12.19
N GLU A 208 6.47 11.72 13.26
CA GLU A 208 5.75 10.50 13.64
C GLU A 208 4.26 10.77 13.85
N CYS A 209 3.39 10.20 13.03
CA CYS A 209 1.93 10.22 13.22
C CYS A 209 1.35 8.80 13.27
N HIS A 210 0.01 8.69 13.35
CA HIS A 210 -0.68 7.40 13.50
C HIS A 210 -0.45 6.41 12.35
N THR A 211 -0.27 6.91 11.12
CA THR A 211 -0.17 6.09 9.90
C THR A 211 1.23 6.06 9.27
N SER A 212 2.20 6.80 9.82
CA SER A 212 3.55 6.87 9.24
C SER A 212 4.59 7.42 10.21
N LEU A 213 5.81 6.93 10.06
CA LEU A 213 7.05 7.51 10.57
C LEU A 213 7.91 7.90 9.37
N LYS A 214 8.47 9.12 9.38
CA LYS A 214 9.35 9.65 8.33
C LYS A 214 10.52 10.42 8.93
N SER A 215 11.67 10.45 8.26
CA SER A 215 12.84 11.27 8.59
C SER A 215 13.05 12.41 7.59
N GLU A 216 13.88 13.40 7.95
CA GLU A 216 14.29 14.47 7.02
C GLU A 216 15.17 13.97 5.84
N ASN A 217 15.69 12.73 5.92
CA ASN A 217 16.53 12.08 4.89
C ASN A 217 15.79 10.95 4.13
N ASP A 218 14.45 10.90 4.16
CA ASP A 218 13.69 9.85 3.49
C ASP A 218 13.56 10.09 1.98
N ILE A 219 14.51 9.53 1.22
CA ILE A 219 14.73 9.79 -0.22
C ILE A 219 13.55 9.39 -1.12
N THR A 220 12.73 8.40 -0.74
CA THR A 220 11.59 7.93 -1.57
C THR A 220 10.26 7.87 -0.80
N PRO A 221 9.10 7.94 -1.47
CA PRO A 221 7.80 7.76 -0.83
C PRO A 221 7.68 6.42 -0.09
N GLU A 222 8.19 5.33 -0.68
CA GLU A 222 8.09 3.94 -0.20
C GLU A 222 9.00 3.64 0.98
N SER A 223 10.00 4.49 1.26
CA SER A 223 10.90 4.34 2.41
C SER A 223 10.10 4.34 3.73
N LYS A 224 9.93 3.15 4.31
CA LYS A 224 9.13 2.92 5.51
C LYS A 224 10.04 2.82 6.73
N GLN A 225 10.35 3.98 7.34
CA GLN A 225 10.87 3.98 8.71
C GLN A 225 9.90 3.24 9.61
N ARG A 226 10.41 2.37 10.49
CA ARG A 226 9.62 1.68 11.51
C ARG A 226 10.36 1.72 12.84
N SER A 227 9.59 1.95 13.89
CA SER A 227 9.95 1.73 15.29
C SER A 227 8.89 0.81 15.91
N ARG A 228 9.14 0.20 17.07
CA ARG A 228 8.21 -0.80 17.62
C ARG A 228 6.88 -0.19 18.05
N LEU A 229 6.94 0.99 18.66
CA LEU A 229 5.78 1.77 19.06
C LEU A 229 5.00 2.31 17.84
N ASN A 230 5.70 2.71 16.77
CA ASN A 230 5.04 3.14 15.54
C ASN A 230 4.31 1.98 14.85
N ALA A 231 4.94 0.80 14.76
CA ALA A 231 4.36 -0.38 14.12
C ALA A 231 3.05 -0.83 14.79
N LEU A 232 3.00 -0.83 16.13
CA LEU A 232 1.75 -1.04 16.88
C LEU A 232 0.68 -0.01 16.51
N ARG A 233 1.04 1.28 16.50
CA ARG A 233 0.08 2.35 16.20
C ARG A 233 -0.45 2.28 14.76
N VAL A 234 0.40 1.95 13.79
CA VAL A 234 0.00 1.74 12.39
C VAL A 234 -0.96 0.56 12.27
N SER A 235 -0.69 -0.57 12.95
CA SER A 235 -1.57 -1.76 12.94
C SER A 235 -2.96 -1.48 13.53
N LEU A 236 -3.06 -0.59 14.52
CA LEU A 236 -4.33 -0.12 15.10
C LEU A 236 -5.07 0.92 14.25
N ASN A 237 -4.37 1.58 13.32
CA ASN A 237 -4.92 2.60 12.42
C ASN A 237 -4.93 2.11 10.95
N ASP A 238 -4.91 0.79 10.76
CA ASP A 238 -4.99 0.16 9.43
C ASP A 238 -6.39 0.36 8.83
N ASN A 239 -6.46 0.78 7.57
CA ASN A 239 -7.75 1.00 6.89
C ASN A 239 -8.58 -0.30 6.75
N ARG A 240 -7.95 -1.47 6.82
CA ARG A 240 -8.64 -2.78 6.87
C ARG A 240 -9.67 -2.84 8.01
N TRP A 241 -9.46 -2.13 9.13
CA TRP A 241 -10.44 -2.03 10.22
C TRP A 241 -11.77 -1.33 9.84
N GLN A 242 -11.89 -0.80 8.61
CA GLN A 242 -13.09 -0.16 8.09
C GLN A 242 -13.66 -0.88 6.84
N GLU A 243 -13.15 -2.06 6.49
CA GLU A 243 -13.62 -2.83 5.34
C GLU A 243 -14.94 -3.57 5.61
N PRO A 244 -15.87 -3.67 4.64
CA PRO A 244 -17.13 -4.38 4.83
C PRO A 244 -16.93 -5.87 5.12
N GLY A 245 -17.23 -6.30 6.35
CA GLY A 245 -16.99 -7.66 6.84
C GLY A 245 -16.03 -7.72 8.03
N VAL A 246 -15.32 -6.62 8.33
CA VAL A 246 -14.56 -6.46 9.58
C VAL A 246 -15.49 -5.89 10.64
N GLU A 247 -16.14 -6.79 11.39
CA GLU A 247 -16.95 -6.45 12.55
C GLU A 247 -16.08 -6.07 13.75
N PRO A 248 -16.49 -5.10 14.59
CA PRO A 248 -15.90 -4.90 15.90
C PRO A 248 -16.02 -6.18 16.72
N ILE A 249 -15.00 -6.53 17.52
CA ILE A 249 -15.04 -7.77 18.32
C ILE A 249 -16.13 -7.71 19.42
N GLN A 250 -16.59 -6.49 19.74
CA GLN A 250 -17.76 -6.20 20.57
C GLN A 250 -19.04 -6.87 20.02
N ASP A 251 -19.17 -6.97 18.70
CA ASP A 251 -20.30 -7.61 18.00
C ASP A 251 -20.02 -9.10 17.69
N ILE A 252 -18.76 -9.49 17.48
CA ILE A 252 -18.35 -10.91 17.34
C ILE A 252 -18.78 -11.77 18.55
N ALA A 253 -18.86 -11.19 19.75
CA ALA A 253 -19.41 -11.90 20.93
C ALA A 253 -20.89 -12.32 20.79
N LEU A 254 -21.62 -11.79 19.81
CA LEU A 254 -23.00 -12.14 19.46
C LEU A 254 -23.09 -13.08 18.24
N HIS A 255 -21.98 -13.29 17.51
CA HIS A 255 -21.94 -14.04 16.25
C HIS A 255 -20.84 -15.12 16.30
N ASN A 256 -21.25 -16.38 16.45
CA ASN A 256 -20.39 -17.57 16.67
C ASN A 256 -19.42 -17.94 15.52
N THR A 257 -19.12 -17.03 14.60
CA THR A 257 -18.25 -17.23 13.44
C THR A 257 -17.39 -15.99 13.20
N ILE A 258 -16.16 -16.00 13.72
CA ILE A 258 -15.14 -15.04 13.32
C ILE A 258 -14.61 -15.46 11.95
N ASN A 259 -14.52 -14.54 10.99
CA ASN A 259 -13.87 -14.82 9.72
C ASN A 259 -12.33 -14.79 9.87
N ASP A 260 -11.61 -15.45 8.96
CA ASP A 260 -10.16 -15.59 9.05
C ASP A 260 -9.41 -14.24 8.94
N THR A 261 -9.93 -13.29 8.17
CA THR A 261 -9.39 -11.93 8.02
C THR A 261 -9.34 -11.18 9.35
N ASN A 262 -10.45 -11.20 10.10
CA ASN A 262 -10.53 -10.59 11.42
C ASN A 262 -9.53 -11.27 12.36
N MET A 263 -9.47 -12.61 12.36
CA MET A 263 -8.50 -13.36 13.15
C MET A 263 -7.05 -13.04 12.81
N GLU A 264 -6.71 -12.80 11.54
CA GLU A 264 -5.35 -12.39 11.14
C GLU A 264 -5.00 -10.98 11.61
N MET A 265 -5.90 -10.00 11.45
CA MET A 265 -5.68 -8.63 11.92
C MET A 265 -5.52 -8.55 13.45
N ILE A 266 -6.31 -9.34 14.19
CA ILE A 266 -6.19 -9.50 15.65
C ILE A 266 -4.81 -10.06 16.03
N ARG A 267 -4.35 -11.11 15.33
CA ARG A 267 -3.01 -11.69 15.52
C ARG A 267 -1.90 -10.67 15.19
N GLU A 268 -2.10 -9.82 14.19
CA GLU A 268 -1.13 -8.76 13.85
C GLU A 268 -0.99 -7.72 14.96
N VAL A 269 -2.11 -7.22 15.51
CA VAL A 269 -2.08 -6.26 16.65
C VAL A 269 -1.40 -6.88 17.87
N TYR A 270 -1.71 -8.13 18.24
CA TYR A 270 -1.03 -8.81 19.36
C TYR A 270 0.47 -9.00 19.10
N ARG A 271 0.87 -9.31 17.85
CA ARG A 271 2.29 -9.43 17.45
C ARG A 271 3.02 -8.09 17.59
N MET A 272 2.39 -6.98 17.21
CA MET A 272 2.98 -5.64 17.39
C MET A 272 2.97 -5.20 18.86
N TRP A 273 1.98 -5.62 19.65
CA TRP A 273 1.93 -5.39 21.09
C TRP A 273 3.10 -6.05 21.81
N ASP A 274 3.46 -7.30 21.50
CA ASP A 274 4.65 -7.93 22.10
C ASP A 274 5.94 -7.17 21.78
N GLY A 275 6.13 -6.75 20.52
CA GLY A 275 7.27 -5.93 20.12
C GLY A 275 7.38 -4.62 20.90
N PHE A 276 6.24 -3.98 21.15
CA PHE A 276 6.13 -2.79 22.00
C PHE A 276 6.36 -3.09 23.49
N LEU A 277 5.75 -4.14 24.05
CA LEU A 277 5.90 -4.55 25.45
C LEU A 277 7.34 -4.97 25.79
N THR A 278 8.01 -5.63 24.85
CA THR A 278 9.44 -5.99 24.88
C THR A 278 10.35 -4.76 24.90
N LEU A 279 9.89 -3.60 24.41
CA LEU A 279 10.56 -2.30 24.56
C LEU A 279 10.20 -1.65 25.90
N TYR A 280 8.90 -1.55 26.21
CA TYR A 280 8.36 -0.94 27.42
C TYR A 280 8.97 -1.50 28.71
N THR A 281 9.08 -2.83 28.81
CA THR A 281 9.68 -3.51 29.98
C THR A 281 11.21 -3.39 30.07
N SER A 282 11.85 -2.80 29.06
CA SER A 282 13.26 -2.38 29.12
C SER A 282 13.45 -0.90 29.50
N CYS A 283 12.37 -0.12 29.57
CA CYS A 283 12.41 1.27 30.02
C CYS A 283 12.62 1.36 31.54
N LYS A 284 13.31 2.42 31.97
CA LYS A 284 13.48 2.79 33.38
C LYS A 284 12.19 3.39 33.93
N ILE A 285 11.86 3.05 35.17
CA ILE A 285 10.73 3.61 35.91
C ILE A 285 11.21 4.15 37.27
N THR A 286 10.69 5.29 37.68
CA THR A 286 11.14 5.98 38.92
C THR A 286 10.38 5.51 40.16
N LYS A 287 9.14 5.06 39.99
CA LYS A 287 8.24 4.55 41.03
C LYS A 287 7.69 3.22 40.55
N GLU A 288 8.09 2.12 41.18
CA GLU A 288 7.87 0.76 40.65
C GLU A 288 6.38 0.40 40.51
N SER A 289 5.48 0.96 41.32
CA SER A 289 4.02 0.76 41.20
C SER A 289 3.43 1.25 39.87
N ASP A 290 4.10 2.18 39.20
CA ASP A 290 3.55 2.88 38.03
C ASP A 290 3.65 2.04 36.74
N VAL A 291 4.23 0.84 36.78
CA VAL A 291 4.55 0.02 35.59
C VAL A 291 3.33 -0.47 34.82
N LEU A 292 2.15 -0.48 35.45
CA LEU A 292 0.88 -0.70 34.75
C LEU A 292 0.17 0.64 34.50
N VAL A 293 0.25 1.60 35.41
CA VAL A 293 -0.36 2.94 35.29
C VAL A 293 0.13 3.67 34.04
N ALA A 294 1.46 3.69 33.82
CA ALA A 294 2.13 4.29 32.67
C ALA A 294 1.97 3.48 31.36
N LEU A 295 1.20 2.40 31.39
CA LEU A 295 0.83 1.56 30.25
C LEU A 295 -0.67 1.69 29.91
N VAL A 296 -1.52 2.09 30.87
CA VAL A 296 -2.99 2.14 30.74
C VAL A 296 -3.46 2.90 29.49
N GLY A 297 -2.83 4.02 29.14
CA GLY A 297 -3.22 4.77 27.94
C GLY A 297 -3.08 3.96 26.65
N VAL A 298 -1.95 3.26 26.49
CA VAL A 298 -1.69 2.40 25.31
C VAL A 298 -2.54 1.14 25.36
N ALA A 299 -2.65 0.52 26.53
CA ALA A 299 -3.46 -0.67 26.77
C ALA A 299 -4.94 -0.44 26.47
N ASN A 300 -5.48 0.76 26.76
CA ASN A 300 -6.87 1.09 26.45
C ASN A 300 -7.12 1.22 24.95
N GLU A 301 -6.25 1.87 24.16
CA GLU A 301 -6.46 1.95 22.71
C GLU A 301 -6.34 0.57 22.03
N VAL A 302 -5.35 -0.24 22.44
CA VAL A 302 -5.19 -1.62 21.94
C VAL A 302 -6.41 -2.46 22.33
N GLY A 303 -6.79 -2.42 23.60
CA GLY A 303 -7.91 -3.18 24.14
C GLY A 303 -9.26 -2.75 23.55
N HIS A 304 -9.44 -1.49 23.17
CA HIS A 304 -10.61 -1.05 22.39
C HIS A 304 -10.62 -1.67 21.00
N ALA A 305 -9.49 -1.67 20.28
CA ALA A 305 -9.39 -2.21 18.92
C ALA A 305 -9.61 -3.74 18.87
N VAL A 306 -8.92 -4.50 19.73
CA VAL A 306 -9.11 -5.97 19.82
C VAL A 306 -10.29 -6.37 20.73
N SER A 307 -11.02 -5.39 21.27
CA SER A 307 -12.12 -5.52 22.25
C SER A 307 -11.83 -6.47 23.42
N ASP A 308 -10.57 -6.48 23.88
CA ASP A 308 -10.11 -7.26 25.02
C ASP A 308 -9.65 -6.35 26.15
N LYS A 309 -9.60 -6.89 27.37
CA LYS A 309 -9.16 -6.18 28.57
C LYS A 309 -7.77 -6.65 28.98
N LEU A 310 -6.83 -5.72 29.11
CA LEU A 310 -5.58 -5.97 29.80
C LEU A 310 -5.85 -6.12 31.32
N VAL A 311 -5.56 -7.29 31.87
CA VAL A 311 -5.84 -7.67 33.26
C VAL A 311 -4.52 -7.97 33.97
N ALA A 312 -4.10 -7.04 34.84
CA ALA A 312 -2.77 -7.03 35.46
C ALA A 312 -1.62 -7.30 34.45
N GLY A 313 -1.69 -6.69 33.27
CA GLY A 313 -0.67 -6.81 32.22
C GLY A 313 -0.88 -7.94 31.20
N LEU A 314 -1.81 -8.87 31.39
CA LEU A 314 -2.09 -9.96 30.43
C LEU A 314 -3.42 -9.74 29.71
N TRP A 315 -3.50 -10.04 28.41
CA TRP A 315 -4.75 -9.97 27.63
C TRP A 315 -5.73 -11.09 28.04
N LYS A 316 -6.99 -10.74 28.36
CA LYS A 316 -7.97 -11.67 28.95
C LYS A 316 -8.50 -12.71 27.95
N ALA A 317 -8.70 -12.36 26.68
CA ALA A 317 -9.17 -13.28 25.64
C ALA A 317 -8.10 -14.33 25.27
N ASN A 318 -6.82 -13.96 25.38
CA ASN A 318 -5.67 -14.84 25.13
C ASN A 318 -4.95 -15.30 26.42
N PHE A 319 -5.62 -15.28 27.58
CA PHE A 319 -4.94 -15.36 28.89
C PHE A 319 -4.05 -16.61 29.07
N ILE A 320 -4.43 -17.77 28.53
CA ILE A 320 -3.61 -19.01 28.58
C ILE A 320 -2.31 -18.89 27.74
N LYS A 321 -2.35 -18.11 26.66
CA LYS A 321 -1.19 -17.80 25.80
C LYS A 321 -0.31 -16.72 26.44
N GLU A 322 -0.93 -15.66 26.94
CA GLU A 322 -0.27 -14.57 27.65
C GLU A 322 0.43 -15.02 28.93
N LEU A 323 -0.14 -16.00 29.65
CA LEU A 323 0.50 -16.65 30.80
C LEU A 323 1.87 -17.27 30.48
N CYS A 324 2.20 -17.52 29.21
CA CYS A 324 3.47 -18.10 28.78
C CYS A 324 4.57 -17.04 28.48
N TRP A 325 4.40 -15.77 28.89
CA TRP A 325 5.49 -14.76 28.81
C TRP A 325 6.80 -15.28 29.42
N ARG A 326 7.96 -14.83 28.94
CA ARG A 326 9.29 -15.26 29.43
C ARG A 326 10.25 -14.10 29.71
N SER A 327 11.13 -14.30 30.69
CA SER A 327 12.28 -13.42 30.92
C SER A 327 13.21 -13.39 29.68
N ARG A 328 13.78 -12.22 29.39
CA ARG A 328 14.78 -12.01 28.33
C ARG A 328 16.14 -11.56 28.89
N SER A 329 16.35 -11.62 30.21
CA SER A 329 17.48 -11.00 30.90
C SER A 329 17.92 -11.78 32.14
N ASN A 330 19.23 -11.96 32.30
CA ASN A 330 19.87 -12.65 33.43
C ASN A 330 19.86 -11.82 34.73
N HIS A 331 19.12 -10.71 34.77
CA HIS A 331 19.07 -9.75 35.88
C HIS A 331 17.64 -9.35 36.26
N ASN A 332 16.62 -10.10 35.81
CA ASN A 332 15.24 -9.87 36.23
C ASN A 332 15.07 -10.24 37.71
N SER A 333 14.39 -9.37 38.46
CA SER A 333 14.20 -9.48 39.91
C SER A 333 12.79 -9.05 40.31
N ARG A 334 12.25 -9.56 41.43
CA ARG A 334 10.98 -9.07 41.97
C ARG A 334 11.20 -7.70 42.64
N PRO A 335 10.33 -6.69 42.42
CA PRO A 335 10.44 -5.41 43.12
C PRO A 335 10.24 -5.59 44.63
N SER A 336 10.94 -4.79 45.45
CA SER A 336 10.87 -4.85 46.91
C SER A 336 9.53 -4.41 47.52
N VAL A 337 8.69 -3.74 46.71
CA VAL A 337 7.29 -3.43 47.03
C VAL A 337 6.43 -4.16 46.03
N TRP A 338 5.45 -4.92 46.53
CA TRP A 338 4.51 -5.68 45.71
C TRP A 338 3.68 -4.73 44.81
N ARG A 339 3.46 -5.13 43.55
CA ARG A 339 2.70 -4.34 42.56
C ARG A 339 1.83 -5.15 41.59
N ALA A 340 1.97 -6.47 41.55
CA ALA A 340 1.24 -7.36 40.64
C ALA A 340 1.35 -8.83 41.11
N PRO A 341 0.34 -9.70 40.84
CA PRO A 341 0.40 -11.13 41.14
C PRO A 341 1.52 -11.84 40.37
N THR A 342 2.08 -12.93 40.92
CA THR A 342 3.27 -13.61 40.35
C THR A 342 3.11 -14.08 38.91
N TRP A 343 1.88 -14.37 38.47
CA TRP A 343 1.57 -14.78 37.10
C TRP A 343 1.65 -13.64 36.07
N SER A 344 1.68 -12.38 36.52
CA SER A 344 1.88 -11.20 35.67
C SER A 344 3.36 -10.96 35.38
N TRP A 345 3.69 -10.54 34.16
CA TRP A 345 5.04 -10.04 33.84
C TRP A 345 5.40 -8.79 34.66
N ALA A 346 4.42 -8.02 35.15
CA ALA A 346 4.66 -6.87 36.02
C ALA A 346 5.11 -7.29 37.44
N SER A 347 5.12 -8.59 37.78
CA SER A 347 5.66 -9.09 39.05
C SER A 347 7.19 -9.21 39.10
N VAL A 348 7.86 -8.86 38.00
CA VAL A 348 9.32 -8.69 37.87
C VAL A 348 9.67 -7.32 37.30
N SER A 349 10.87 -6.84 37.57
CA SER A 349 11.50 -5.67 36.93
C SER A 349 12.55 -6.16 35.94
N GLY A 350 12.48 -5.66 34.71
CA GLY A 350 13.38 -6.00 33.61
C GLY A 350 12.67 -6.57 32.38
N ARG A 351 13.43 -6.87 31.34
CA ARG A 351 12.91 -7.16 30.00
C ARG A 351 12.24 -8.54 29.93
N ILE A 352 11.05 -8.58 29.35
CA ILE A 352 10.30 -9.81 29.03
C ILE A 352 9.94 -9.85 27.54
N SER A 353 9.40 -10.97 27.06
CA SER A 353 8.52 -11.00 25.88
C SER A 353 7.45 -12.07 26.05
N SER A 354 6.35 -11.94 25.31
CA SER A 354 5.47 -13.07 24.98
C SER A 354 6.28 -14.13 24.19
N PRO A 355 5.89 -15.42 24.19
CA PRO A 355 6.55 -16.41 23.37
C PRO A 355 6.00 -16.33 21.94
N PRO A 356 6.83 -16.05 20.92
CA PRO A 356 6.35 -16.09 19.55
C PRO A 356 6.02 -17.54 19.16
N PHE A 357 4.87 -17.71 18.50
CA PHE A 357 4.58 -18.90 17.70
C PHE A 357 5.20 -18.71 16.31
N GLU A 358 6.53 -18.69 16.27
CA GLU A 358 7.33 -18.45 15.05
C GLU A 358 7.27 -19.64 14.05
N TYR A 359 6.88 -20.84 14.52
CA TYR A 359 7.00 -22.08 13.73
C TYR A 359 5.72 -22.92 13.61
N SER A 360 4.65 -22.60 14.36
CA SER A 360 3.44 -23.44 14.44
C SER A 360 2.23 -22.83 13.75
N THR A 361 1.60 -23.58 12.84
CA THR A 361 0.38 -23.16 12.13
C THR A 361 -0.88 -23.32 12.98
N ASN A 362 -0.95 -24.38 13.78
CA ASN A 362 -2.05 -24.65 14.70
C ASN A 362 -1.56 -24.60 16.15
N VAL A 363 -2.33 -23.95 17.03
CA VAL A 363 -2.06 -23.87 18.48
C VAL A 363 -3.34 -24.18 19.25
N CYS A 364 -3.27 -25.19 20.13
CA CYS A 364 -4.37 -25.61 21.00
C CYS A 364 -4.08 -25.27 22.46
N ASP A 365 -5.09 -24.77 23.17
CA ASP A 365 -5.00 -24.46 24.60
C ASP A 365 -5.24 -25.75 25.41
N MET A 366 -4.24 -26.14 26.22
CA MET A 366 -4.23 -27.35 27.05
C MET A 366 -4.76 -27.09 28.48
N ALA A 367 -5.06 -25.83 28.78
CA ALA A 367 -5.62 -25.38 30.06
C ALA A 367 -6.76 -24.37 29.81
N ALA A 368 -7.60 -24.12 30.82
CA ALA A 368 -8.71 -23.16 30.74
C ALA A 368 -8.82 -22.32 32.01
N VAL A 369 -9.11 -21.03 31.88
CA VAL A 369 -9.42 -20.16 33.02
C VAL A 369 -10.85 -20.45 33.50
N ILE A 370 -11.02 -20.80 34.77
CA ILE A 370 -12.33 -20.91 35.43
C ILE A 370 -12.77 -19.53 35.96
N GLU A 371 -11.86 -18.86 36.64
CA GLU A 371 -12.11 -17.59 37.32
C GLU A 371 -10.88 -16.69 37.20
N LEU A 372 -11.08 -15.40 36.97
CA LEU A 372 -10.03 -14.38 36.91
C LEU A 372 -10.53 -13.12 37.63
N SER A 373 -9.89 -12.79 38.74
CA SER A 373 -10.18 -11.60 39.55
C SER A 373 -8.94 -10.73 39.67
N VAL A 374 -9.09 -9.43 39.45
CA VAL A 374 -8.07 -8.39 39.67
C VAL A 374 -8.76 -7.13 40.17
N LEU A 375 -8.21 -6.54 41.23
CA LEU A 375 -8.63 -5.25 41.76
C LEU A 375 -7.56 -4.19 41.48
N THR A 376 -7.98 -2.96 41.19
CA THR A 376 -7.12 -1.80 40.95
C THR A 376 -7.63 -0.58 41.72
N LYS A 377 -6.71 0.24 42.23
CA LYS A 377 -7.00 1.57 42.78
C LYS A 377 -7.59 2.49 41.71
N PRO A 378 -8.23 3.61 42.09
CA PRO A 378 -8.56 4.69 41.17
C PRO A 378 -7.36 5.24 40.39
N SER A 379 -6.14 5.11 40.92
CA SER A 379 -4.88 5.47 40.24
C SER A 379 -4.38 4.44 39.21
N GLY A 380 -5.09 3.32 39.01
CA GLY A 380 -4.68 2.23 38.11
C GLY A 380 -3.64 1.26 38.68
N GLU A 381 -3.08 1.52 39.86
CA GLU A 381 -2.23 0.56 40.57
C GLU A 381 -3.03 -0.71 40.89
N VAL A 382 -2.52 -1.89 40.54
CA VAL A 382 -3.15 -3.16 40.93
C VAL A 382 -3.02 -3.33 42.44
N GLU A 383 -4.13 -3.67 43.09
CA GLU A 383 -4.15 -3.97 44.53
C GLU A 383 -4.03 -5.46 44.79
N GLN A 384 -4.71 -6.30 43.99
CA GLN A 384 -4.79 -7.76 44.17
C GLN A 384 -5.08 -8.47 42.86
N GLY A 385 -4.75 -9.78 42.79
CA GLY A 385 -5.29 -10.64 41.74
C GLY A 385 -5.07 -12.13 41.93
N SER A 386 -5.98 -12.92 41.36
CA SER A 386 -5.96 -14.37 41.33
C SER A 386 -6.59 -14.92 40.06
N VAL A 387 -6.10 -16.06 39.60
CA VAL A 387 -6.68 -16.82 38.49
C VAL A 387 -6.76 -18.30 38.86
N LEU A 388 -7.93 -18.90 38.68
CA LEU A 388 -8.16 -20.33 38.89
C LEU A 388 -8.06 -21.03 37.53
N VAL A 389 -7.01 -21.82 37.32
CA VAL A 389 -6.69 -22.47 36.06
C VAL A 389 -7.02 -23.96 36.14
N LYS A 390 -7.87 -24.43 35.24
CA LYS A 390 -8.14 -25.86 35.02
C LYS A 390 -7.08 -26.42 34.09
N CYS A 391 -6.28 -27.36 34.58
CA CYS A 391 -5.20 -27.99 33.82
C CYS A 391 -4.96 -29.42 34.35
N ARG A 392 -3.96 -30.11 33.81
CA ARG A 392 -3.39 -31.32 34.43
C ARG A 392 -1.96 -30.98 34.86
N PRO A 393 -1.69 -30.74 36.15
CA PRO A 393 -0.35 -30.44 36.61
C PRO A 393 0.54 -31.68 36.48
N VAL A 394 1.67 -31.54 35.79
CA VAL A 394 2.69 -32.59 35.68
C VAL A 394 3.71 -32.36 36.79
N PRO A 395 3.82 -33.24 37.81
CA PRO A 395 4.73 -33.06 38.93
C PRO A 395 6.17 -33.40 38.53
N GLY A 396 7.13 -32.78 39.22
CA GLY A 396 8.53 -33.17 39.17
C GLY A 396 9.43 -32.14 39.87
N THR A 397 10.73 -32.39 39.82
CA THR A 397 11.73 -31.67 40.61
C THR A 397 12.60 -30.73 39.77
N ILE A 398 12.81 -29.52 40.28
CA ILE A 398 13.84 -28.60 39.76
C ILE A 398 15.18 -28.99 40.39
N HIS A 399 16.18 -29.24 39.55
CA HIS A 399 17.57 -29.42 39.98
C HIS A 399 18.43 -28.26 39.46
N HIS A 400 19.01 -27.48 40.36
CA HIS A 400 19.87 -26.36 40.00
C HIS A 400 21.25 -26.85 39.55
N GLY A 401 21.59 -26.65 38.27
CA GLY A 401 22.89 -27.00 37.71
C GLY A 401 24.00 -26.02 38.12
N GLY A 402 25.25 -26.48 38.16
CA GLY A 402 26.42 -25.63 38.43
C GLY A 402 27.08 -25.11 37.16
N THR A 403 27.28 -23.78 37.10
CA THR A 403 28.00 -22.99 36.08
C THR A 403 27.56 -23.05 34.61
N GLU A 404 27.25 -21.85 34.09
CA GLU A 404 27.10 -21.45 32.68
C GLU A 404 25.89 -21.99 31.88
N TYR A 405 25.06 -21.06 31.38
CA TYR A 405 23.85 -21.30 30.58
C TYR A 405 22.86 -22.32 31.21
N TYR A 406 22.34 -21.94 32.37
CA TYR A 406 21.55 -22.78 33.29
C TYR A 406 20.22 -23.32 32.73
N TYR A 407 20.29 -24.40 31.96
CA TYR A 407 19.18 -25.34 31.83
C TYR A 407 19.03 -26.11 33.15
N THR A 408 17.89 -25.97 33.82
CA THR A 408 17.55 -26.82 34.98
C THR A 408 17.00 -28.16 34.48
N GLY A 409 17.61 -29.27 34.90
CA GLY A 409 17.20 -30.60 34.47
C GLY A 409 15.95 -31.06 35.22
N PHE A 410 14.81 -31.13 34.53
CA PHE A 410 13.59 -31.71 35.08
C PHE A 410 13.63 -33.24 34.98
N THR A 411 13.35 -33.96 36.08
CA THR A 411 13.31 -35.43 36.08
C THR A 411 11.93 -35.97 36.44
N PHE A 412 11.46 -36.94 35.66
CA PHE A 412 10.24 -37.70 35.93
C PHE A 412 10.54 -38.86 36.89
N ASP A 413 9.63 -39.12 37.83
CA ASP A 413 9.74 -40.28 38.73
C ASP A 413 9.60 -41.60 37.95
N ARG A 414 10.44 -42.58 38.31
CA ARG A 414 10.67 -43.82 37.54
C ARG A 414 9.65 -44.91 37.84
N SER A 415 8.35 -44.61 37.72
CA SER A 415 7.26 -45.55 37.99
C SER A 415 6.50 -46.05 36.74
N ILE A 416 6.75 -45.48 35.56
CA ILE A 416 6.09 -45.85 34.30
C ILE A 416 7.03 -46.73 33.46
N SER A 417 6.82 -48.06 33.46
CA SER A 417 7.77 -49.02 32.85
C SER A 417 7.12 -50.05 31.91
N SER A 418 7.30 -49.88 30.59
CA SER A 418 7.28 -50.95 29.57
C SER A 418 7.47 -50.37 28.16
N SER A 419 8.11 -51.00 27.17
CA SER A 419 9.08 -52.11 27.14
C SER A 419 9.46 -52.38 25.68
N HIS A 420 10.75 -52.60 25.34
CA HIS A 420 11.26 -53.64 24.41
C HIS A 420 12.76 -53.44 24.11
N SER A 421 13.43 -54.52 23.70
CA SER A 421 14.84 -54.59 23.25
C SER A 421 14.91 -54.64 21.71
N ALA A 422 16.04 -54.47 21.01
CA ALA A 422 17.45 -54.52 21.42
C ALA A 422 18.36 -53.60 20.54
N GLU A 423 19.66 -53.64 20.84
CA GLU A 423 20.88 -53.20 20.11
C GLU A 423 20.73 -52.72 18.65
N SER A 424 21.45 -51.68 18.18
CA SER A 424 22.78 -51.20 18.61
C SER A 424 23.09 -49.70 18.40
N SER A 425 23.84 -49.13 19.36
CA SER A 425 24.73 -47.94 19.27
C SER A 425 24.20 -46.54 18.86
N ILE A 426 24.49 -45.54 19.73
CA ILE A 426 24.23 -44.08 19.59
C ILE A 426 22.73 -43.71 19.83
N PRO A 427 22.37 -42.59 20.51
CA PRO A 427 23.17 -41.52 21.13
C PRO A 427 23.08 -41.47 22.68
N ARG A 428 23.68 -40.43 23.30
CA ARG A 428 23.34 -39.98 24.66
C ARG A 428 22.44 -38.73 24.61
N GLU A 429 21.57 -38.62 25.62
CA GLU A 429 21.04 -37.35 26.15
C GLU A 429 20.20 -36.46 25.19
N TYR A 430 19.17 -37.06 24.58
CA TYR A 430 17.92 -36.34 24.29
C TYR A 430 16.92 -36.63 25.41
N GLY A 431 16.43 -35.60 26.13
CA GLY A 431 15.44 -35.80 27.21
C GLY A 431 15.24 -34.67 28.23
N SER A 432 15.97 -33.55 28.15
CA SER A 432 15.81 -32.42 29.08
C SER A 432 14.69 -31.46 28.64
N VAL A 433 13.70 -31.24 29.53
CA VAL A 433 12.78 -30.09 29.44
C VAL A 433 13.57 -28.80 29.69
N GLN A 434 13.40 -27.78 28.84
CA GLN A 434 14.06 -26.48 29.03
C GLN A 434 13.15 -25.53 29.81
N VAL A 435 13.62 -25.06 30.96
CA VAL A 435 12.89 -24.14 31.85
C VAL A 435 13.68 -22.84 32.00
N LEU A 436 13.00 -21.71 31.79
CA LEU A 436 13.50 -20.36 32.05
C LEU A 436 12.84 -19.83 33.32
N LEU A 437 13.61 -19.64 34.39
CA LEU A 437 13.13 -19.05 35.64
C LEU A 437 12.86 -17.55 35.47
N ASP A 438 11.85 -17.03 36.16
CA ASP A 438 11.47 -15.60 36.10
C ASP A 438 12.45 -14.69 36.82
N VAL A 439 13.07 -15.23 37.88
CA VAL A 439 14.09 -14.58 38.72
C VAL A 439 15.11 -15.66 39.08
N LEU A 440 16.37 -15.42 38.74
CA LEU A 440 17.47 -16.37 39.02
C LEU A 440 17.86 -16.36 40.50
N ASP A 441 18.00 -15.17 41.09
CA ASP A 441 18.47 -14.97 42.47
C ASP A 441 17.33 -14.97 43.52
N ALA A 442 16.22 -15.69 43.30
CA ALA A 442 15.11 -15.68 44.25
C ALA A 442 15.39 -16.55 45.48
N PRO A 443 14.89 -16.19 46.70
CA PRO A 443 15.22 -16.91 47.94
C PRO A 443 14.88 -18.40 47.97
N CYS A 444 14.01 -18.88 47.08
CA CYS A 444 13.61 -20.26 46.94
C CYS A 444 14.42 -21.08 45.91
N TYR A 445 15.26 -20.45 45.07
CA TYR A 445 15.98 -21.11 43.96
C TYR A 445 17.51 -21.25 44.20
N ASN A 446 17.98 -21.30 45.45
CA ASN A 446 19.43 -21.38 45.72
C ASN A 446 20.05 -22.68 45.18
N ALA A 447 21.35 -22.61 44.84
CA ALA A 447 22.04 -23.62 44.02
C ALA A 447 22.08 -25.07 44.57
N ASP A 448 21.83 -25.27 45.87
CA ASP A 448 21.81 -26.60 46.52
C ASP A 448 20.39 -27.14 46.78
N GLN A 449 19.33 -26.41 46.39
CA GLN A 449 17.94 -26.78 46.69
C GLN A 449 17.31 -27.60 45.56
N VAL A 450 16.73 -28.75 45.91
CA VAL A 450 15.76 -29.47 45.07
C VAL A 450 14.36 -28.99 45.45
N ILE A 451 13.55 -28.67 44.44
CA ILE A 451 12.27 -27.99 44.64
C ILE A 451 11.17 -28.79 43.94
N ASP A 452 10.17 -29.19 44.70
CA ASP A 452 8.95 -29.79 44.17
C ASP A 452 8.15 -28.73 43.41
N ALA A 453 7.91 -28.98 42.13
CA ALA A 453 7.24 -28.05 41.24
C ALA A 453 6.22 -28.78 40.35
N GLN A 454 5.34 -28.00 39.72
CA GLN A 454 4.36 -28.49 38.77
C GLN A 454 4.55 -27.76 37.43
N LEU A 455 4.73 -28.53 36.36
CA LEU A 455 4.66 -28.04 35.00
C LEU A 455 3.18 -27.97 34.63
N LEU A 456 2.65 -26.75 34.46
CA LEU A 456 1.33 -26.54 33.88
C LEU A 456 1.52 -26.43 32.37
N VAL A 457 1.27 -27.52 31.65
CA VAL A 457 1.21 -27.52 30.18
C VAL A 457 0.02 -26.65 29.77
N LEU A 458 0.28 -25.51 29.14
CA LEU A 458 -0.76 -24.53 28.78
C LEU A 458 -1.12 -24.58 27.29
N LEU A 459 -0.16 -24.93 26.42
CA LEU A 459 -0.29 -24.81 24.97
C LEU A 459 0.38 -26.00 24.26
N ARG A 460 -0.21 -26.43 23.13
CA ARG A 460 0.37 -27.40 22.19
C ARG A 460 0.37 -26.82 20.78
N GLY A 461 1.51 -26.81 20.11
CA GLY A 461 1.67 -26.30 18.74
C GLY A 461 2.06 -27.38 17.74
N GLU A 462 1.50 -27.36 16.53
CA GLU A 462 1.91 -28.22 15.41
C GLU A 462 2.94 -27.48 14.55
N LEU A 463 4.16 -28.02 14.41
CA LEU A 463 5.25 -27.35 13.70
C LEU A 463 5.07 -27.48 12.17
N SER A 464 5.40 -26.42 11.43
CA SER A 464 5.28 -26.44 9.97
C SER A 464 6.33 -27.33 9.31
N SER A 465 5.93 -28.03 8.24
CA SER A 465 6.78 -29.02 7.53
C SER A 465 7.99 -28.43 6.80
N MET A 466 8.18 -27.11 6.84
CA MET A 466 9.30 -26.41 6.20
C MET A 466 10.62 -26.53 6.99
N TYR A 467 10.56 -26.97 8.25
CA TYR A 467 11.74 -27.07 9.14
C TYR A 467 12.03 -28.46 9.70
N SER A 468 11.21 -29.48 9.39
CA SER A 468 11.37 -30.85 9.91
C SER A 468 12.01 -31.78 8.87
N MET A 469 13.14 -32.42 9.22
CA MET A 469 13.77 -33.47 8.38
C MET A 469 13.36 -34.91 8.76
N GLU A 470 12.39 -35.10 9.65
CA GLU A 470 11.93 -36.42 10.10
C GLU A 470 10.45 -36.70 9.75
N PRO A 471 10.04 -37.98 9.58
CA PRO A 471 8.78 -38.32 8.92
C PRO A 471 7.55 -38.44 9.84
N GLN A 472 7.71 -38.25 11.16
CA GLN A 472 6.59 -38.19 12.10
C GLN A 472 6.51 -36.77 12.67
N GLY A 473 5.34 -36.15 12.54
CA GLY A 473 5.16 -34.70 12.69
C GLY A 473 5.53 -34.19 14.08
N PRO A 474 6.60 -33.38 14.23
CA PRO A 474 7.02 -32.89 15.54
C PRO A 474 6.04 -31.82 16.04
N PHE A 475 5.77 -31.84 17.34
CA PHE A 475 4.95 -30.84 18.02
C PHE A 475 5.71 -30.17 19.16
N GLU A 476 5.25 -28.98 19.50
CA GLU A 476 5.77 -28.13 20.56
C GLU A 476 4.82 -28.15 21.77
N LEU A 477 5.37 -28.14 22.98
CA LEU A 477 4.64 -27.87 24.22
C LEU A 477 5.20 -26.63 24.91
N LYS A 478 4.30 -25.76 25.36
CA LYS A 478 4.61 -24.51 26.08
C LYS A 478 3.77 -24.41 27.36
N GLY A 479 4.34 -23.85 28.40
CA GLY A 479 3.66 -23.72 29.68
C GLY A 479 4.45 -22.97 30.75
N ILE A 480 3.94 -23.04 31.99
CA ILE A 480 4.57 -22.39 33.15
C ILE A 480 4.96 -23.40 34.23
N LEU A 481 6.07 -23.09 34.88
CA LEU A 481 6.53 -23.74 36.10
C LEU A 481 5.88 -23.04 37.30
N VAL A 482 5.25 -23.79 38.20
CA VAL A 482 4.66 -23.25 39.44
C VAL A 482 5.11 -24.03 40.67
N VAL A 483 5.19 -23.33 41.81
CA VAL A 483 5.52 -23.85 43.14
C VAL A 483 4.40 -23.50 44.12
N GLU A 484 4.26 -24.23 45.22
CA GLU A 484 3.25 -23.89 46.25
C GLU A 484 3.59 -22.56 46.94
N SER A 485 2.58 -21.74 47.23
CA SER A 485 2.75 -20.43 47.87
C SER A 485 3.00 -20.59 49.37
N GLU A 486 4.14 -20.08 49.86
CA GLU A 486 4.43 -19.98 51.29
C GLU A 486 3.35 -19.20 52.07
N ASN A 487 2.58 -18.36 51.38
CA ASN A 487 1.58 -17.46 51.94
C ASN A 487 0.15 -18.02 51.89
N HIS A 488 -0.13 -19.00 51.02
CA HIS A 488 -1.48 -19.50 50.73
C HIS A 488 -1.48 -21.00 50.45
N ALA A 489 -1.73 -21.80 51.49
CA ALA A 489 -1.78 -23.27 51.40
C ALA A 489 -2.78 -23.76 50.34
N GLY A 490 -2.36 -24.70 49.49
CA GLY A 490 -3.15 -25.22 48.37
C GLY A 490 -3.26 -24.27 47.17
N ALA A 491 -2.50 -23.18 47.15
CA ALA A 491 -2.43 -22.23 46.03
C ALA A 491 -0.97 -22.02 45.59
N PHE A 492 -0.77 -21.54 44.36
CA PHE A 492 0.51 -21.65 43.66
C PHE A 492 1.01 -20.30 43.13
N GLU A 493 2.34 -20.15 43.12
CA GLU A 493 3.04 -18.99 42.57
C GLU A 493 3.81 -19.38 41.30
N ARG A 494 3.91 -18.45 40.34
CA ARG A 494 4.65 -18.67 39.09
C ARG A 494 6.15 -18.53 39.35
N ALA A 495 6.90 -19.56 38.93
CA ALA A 495 8.35 -19.66 39.06
C ALA A 495 9.09 -19.39 37.74
N GLY A 496 8.49 -19.77 36.60
CA GLY A 496 9.12 -19.65 35.29
C GLY A 496 8.23 -20.10 34.13
N PHE A 497 8.83 -20.13 32.95
CA PHE A 497 8.25 -20.60 31.68
C PHE A 497 9.03 -21.81 31.16
N PHE A 498 8.39 -22.70 30.39
CA PHE A 498 9.06 -23.84 29.74
C PHE A 498 8.60 -24.06 28.30
N GLU A 499 9.52 -24.58 27.48
CA GLU A 499 9.39 -24.79 26.03
C GLU A 499 10.02 -26.15 25.69
N VAL A 500 9.28 -27.03 25.00
CA VAL A 500 9.72 -28.42 24.73
C VAL A 500 9.36 -28.84 23.31
N LEU A 501 10.30 -29.53 22.66
CA LEU A 501 10.20 -29.99 21.27
C LEU A 501 10.49 -31.51 21.18
N ASN A 502 9.99 -32.14 20.11
CA ASN A 502 10.32 -33.52 19.70
C ASN A 502 10.09 -34.57 20.82
N GLY A 503 10.90 -35.63 20.93
CA GLY A 503 10.66 -36.73 21.89
C GLY A 503 10.64 -36.34 23.38
N ALA A 504 11.16 -35.17 23.75
CA ALA A 504 10.97 -34.62 25.10
C ALA A 504 9.53 -34.10 25.30
N ALA A 505 8.91 -33.52 24.26
CA ALA A 505 7.51 -33.11 24.27
C ALA A 505 6.56 -34.33 24.32
N GLU A 506 6.91 -35.44 23.67
CA GLU A 506 6.19 -36.72 23.81
C GLU A 506 6.20 -37.24 25.25
N SER A 507 7.37 -37.17 25.92
CA SER A 507 7.52 -37.59 27.32
C SER A 507 6.68 -36.73 28.27
N VAL A 508 6.67 -35.41 28.07
CA VAL A 508 5.81 -34.47 28.82
C VAL A 508 4.32 -34.73 28.53
N LEU A 509 3.94 -35.01 27.28
CA LEU A 509 2.56 -35.29 26.90
C LEU A 509 2.06 -36.61 27.54
N ALA A 510 2.88 -37.66 27.54
CA ALA A 510 2.55 -38.94 28.17
C ALA A 510 2.35 -38.82 29.69
N ALA A 511 3.11 -37.95 30.36
CA ALA A 511 2.89 -37.61 31.76
C ALA A 511 1.63 -36.76 31.97
N TYR A 512 1.38 -35.78 31.08
CA TYR A 512 0.19 -34.95 31.07
C TYR A 512 -1.12 -35.75 30.85
N ASP A 513 -1.11 -36.80 30.02
CA ASP A 513 -2.28 -37.67 29.82
C ASP A 513 -2.55 -38.64 30.97
N GLN A 514 -1.55 -38.93 31.81
CA GLN A 514 -1.72 -39.70 33.05
C GLN A 514 -2.09 -38.80 34.25
N ALA A 515 -1.72 -37.52 34.22
CA ALA A 515 -2.03 -36.55 35.26
C ALA A 515 -3.55 -36.29 35.36
N ARG A 516 -4.05 -36.18 36.60
CA ARG A 516 -5.47 -35.86 36.84
C ARG A 516 -5.73 -34.38 36.54
N VAL A 517 -6.92 -34.09 36.01
CA VAL A 517 -7.40 -32.70 35.88
C VAL A 517 -7.61 -32.11 37.27
N GLN A 518 -7.02 -30.94 37.53
CA GLN A 518 -7.10 -30.19 38.78
C GLN A 518 -7.42 -28.72 38.48
N ASN A 519 -7.89 -28.01 39.50
CA ASN A 519 -8.08 -26.56 39.46
C ASN A 519 -6.94 -25.93 40.27
N ILE A 520 -5.91 -25.43 39.59
CA ILE A 520 -4.76 -24.80 40.21
C ILE A 520 -5.05 -23.31 40.43
N LEU A 521 -5.02 -22.89 41.69
CA LEU A 521 -5.28 -21.52 42.10
C LEU A 521 -3.97 -20.72 42.08
N LEU A 522 -3.78 -19.88 41.06
CA LEU A 522 -2.63 -18.98 40.96
C LEU A 522 -2.99 -17.64 41.63
N VAL A 523 -2.46 -17.38 42.83
CA VAL A 523 -2.81 -16.21 43.64
C VAL A 523 -1.63 -15.28 43.88
N TYR A 524 -1.94 -13.99 44.00
CA TYR A 524 -1.50 -13.25 45.18
C TYR A 524 -2.61 -12.25 45.56
N MET A 525 -3.60 -12.75 46.30
CA MET A 525 -4.70 -11.96 46.89
C MET A 525 -4.54 -11.88 48.41
N ARG A 526 -5.32 -11.00 49.03
CA ARG A 526 -5.39 -10.74 50.48
C ARG A 526 -6.76 -10.07 50.78
N PHE A 527 -7.87 -10.71 50.40
CA PHE A 527 -9.21 -10.12 50.41
C PHE A 527 -10.29 -11.03 51.02
N ASP A 528 -11.34 -10.37 51.52
CA ASP A 528 -12.55 -11.00 52.05
C ASP A 528 -13.75 -10.86 51.09
N THR A 529 -14.25 -12.00 50.59
CA THR A 529 -15.67 -12.33 50.30
C THR A 529 -16.50 -11.69 49.14
N LEU A 530 -16.88 -12.56 48.16
CA LEU A 530 -18.25 -12.80 47.59
C LEU A 530 -18.95 -11.71 46.69
N LEU A 531 -19.99 -11.95 45.84
CA LEU A 531 -20.95 -13.07 45.57
C LEU A 531 -21.50 -13.07 44.08
N LEU A 532 -22.34 -14.05 43.67
CA LEU A 532 -22.94 -14.43 42.32
C LEU A 532 -23.87 -13.39 41.59
N GLY A 533 -24.42 -13.53 40.35
CA GLY A 533 -24.29 -14.47 39.18
C GLY A 533 -25.56 -14.67 38.24
N GLY A 534 -25.42 -15.07 36.95
CA GLY A 534 -26.45 -15.62 35.98
C GLY A 534 -27.23 -14.64 35.02
N LEU A 535 -28.03 -15.00 33.96
CA LEU A 535 -28.11 -16.14 32.96
C LEU A 535 -29.23 -15.92 31.85
N CYS A 536 -29.10 -16.47 30.60
CA CYS A 536 -30.14 -16.79 29.53
C CYS A 536 -30.97 -15.70 28.75
N ALA A 537 -31.65 -15.89 27.57
CA ALA A 537 -31.49 -16.75 26.34
C ALA A 537 -32.54 -16.54 25.14
N ILE A 538 -32.08 -16.53 23.85
CA ILE A 538 -32.61 -17.17 22.56
C ILE A 538 -33.91 -16.72 21.76
N SER A 539 -33.87 -16.80 20.38
CA SER A 539 -34.91 -17.02 19.29
C SER A 539 -35.58 -15.87 18.46
N ASN A 540 -36.14 -16.01 17.21
CA ASN A 540 -35.74 -16.70 15.92
C ASN A 540 -36.67 -16.41 14.67
N PHE A 541 -36.17 -16.43 13.39
CA PHE A 541 -36.84 -16.65 12.05
C PHE A 541 -37.96 -15.68 11.48
N PRO A 542 -38.50 -15.78 10.20
CA PRO A 542 -37.96 -16.16 8.84
C PRO A 542 -38.46 -15.33 7.58
N TYR A 543 -37.88 -15.58 6.37
CA TYR A 543 -38.36 -15.53 4.92
C TYR A 543 -39.62 -14.74 4.42
N ALA A 544 -39.83 -14.29 3.15
CA ALA A 544 -39.18 -14.29 1.79
C ALA A 544 -39.69 -13.04 0.95
N SER A 545 -39.82 -12.86 -0.40
CA SER A 545 -39.70 -13.61 -1.70
C SER A 545 -39.59 -12.63 -2.93
N SER A 546 -39.70 -13.07 -4.22
CA SER A 546 -39.46 -12.24 -5.46
C SER A 546 -40.38 -12.50 -6.70
N ALA A 547 -40.43 -11.59 -7.69
CA ALA A 547 -41.05 -11.72 -9.06
C ALA A 547 -40.61 -10.55 -10.03
N PRO A 548 -40.92 -10.51 -11.37
CA PRO A 548 -39.89 -10.24 -12.41
C PRO A 548 -40.10 -9.07 -13.41
N ARG A 549 -39.16 -8.93 -14.37
CA ARG A 549 -39.04 -7.93 -15.49
C ARG A 549 -39.64 -8.41 -16.83
N SER A 550 -39.76 -7.51 -17.83
CA SER A 550 -40.02 -7.87 -19.25
C SER A 550 -39.50 -6.89 -20.33
N ALA A 551 -38.74 -7.44 -21.30
CA ALA A 551 -38.63 -7.06 -22.73
C ALA A 551 -38.07 -5.68 -23.20
N ARG A 552 -37.60 -5.66 -24.46
CA ARG A 552 -36.87 -4.59 -25.18
C ARG A 552 -37.50 -4.27 -26.55
N SER A 553 -37.00 -3.21 -27.20
CA SER A 553 -37.13 -2.95 -28.65
C SER A 553 -35.79 -2.43 -29.20
N THR A 554 -35.52 -2.57 -30.50
CA THR A 554 -34.22 -2.31 -31.16
C THR A 554 -34.31 -1.25 -32.27
N GLN A 555 -33.22 -0.51 -32.52
CA GLN A 555 -33.01 0.36 -33.70
C GLN A 555 -31.51 0.46 -34.07
N HIS A 556 -31.22 0.72 -35.35
CA HIS A 556 -29.86 0.97 -35.89
C HIS A 556 -29.25 2.30 -35.42
N VAL A 557 -27.92 2.41 -35.49
CA VAL A 557 -27.11 3.61 -35.24
C VAL A 557 -26.16 3.89 -36.44
N PRO A 558 -25.83 5.15 -36.79
CA PRO A 558 -25.00 5.48 -37.97
C PRO A 558 -23.49 5.38 -37.73
N GLU A 559 -22.73 5.22 -38.81
CA GLU A 559 -21.26 5.14 -38.81
C GLU A 559 -20.59 6.53 -38.67
N VAL A 560 -19.77 6.72 -37.64
CA VAL A 560 -19.06 7.99 -37.34
C VAL A 560 -17.56 7.74 -37.23
N LYS A 561 -16.76 8.36 -38.10
CA LYS A 561 -15.29 8.27 -38.06
C LYS A 561 -14.69 9.24 -37.04
N ASN A 562 -13.66 8.80 -36.32
CA ASN A 562 -12.86 9.68 -35.45
C ASN A 562 -11.98 10.62 -36.28
N ARG A 563 -11.95 11.91 -35.91
CA ARG A 563 -11.13 12.93 -36.58
C ARG A 563 -9.75 12.99 -35.95
N ILE A 564 -8.70 12.73 -36.72
CA ILE A 564 -7.32 12.66 -36.22
C ILE A 564 -6.40 13.68 -36.89
N PHE A 565 -5.42 14.16 -36.13
CA PHE A 565 -4.37 15.07 -36.60
C PHE A 565 -3.03 14.55 -36.08
N VAL A 566 -2.10 14.18 -36.96
CA VAL A 566 -0.82 13.57 -36.57
C VAL A 566 0.29 14.61 -36.54
N LEU A 567 1.01 14.69 -35.43
CA LEU A 567 2.26 15.40 -35.26
C LEU A 567 3.39 14.37 -35.10
N THR A 568 4.29 14.30 -36.07
CA THR A 568 5.32 13.26 -36.24
C THR A 568 6.70 13.87 -36.53
N ASP A 569 7.77 13.40 -35.90
CA ASP A 569 9.15 13.79 -36.21
C ASP A 569 9.83 12.84 -37.20
N ILE A 570 9.02 12.26 -38.10
CA ILE A 570 9.40 11.34 -39.18
C ILE A 570 10.78 11.62 -39.79
N GLY A 571 11.62 10.58 -39.77
CA GLY A 571 13.02 10.66 -40.17
C GLY A 571 13.98 10.96 -39.01
N ASN A 572 13.47 11.05 -37.77
CA ASN A 572 14.23 10.71 -36.58
C ASN A 572 14.62 9.21 -36.60
N GLU A 573 13.62 8.36 -36.45
CA GLU A 573 13.74 6.89 -36.41
C GLU A 573 12.86 6.25 -37.50
N PRO A 574 13.00 4.93 -37.75
CA PRO A 574 12.25 4.27 -38.81
C PRO A 574 10.75 4.11 -38.51
N ASP A 575 10.35 4.16 -37.24
CA ASP A 575 9.04 3.73 -36.78
C ASP A 575 7.90 4.74 -37.05
N ASP A 576 8.14 6.05 -37.06
CA ASP A 576 7.19 7.03 -37.64
C ASP A 576 6.72 6.61 -39.05
N SER A 577 7.66 6.10 -39.86
CA SER A 577 7.38 5.69 -41.24
C SER A 577 6.59 4.37 -41.29
N MET A 578 6.87 3.45 -40.37
CA MET A 578 6.09 2.23 -40.16
C MET A 578 4.65 2.56 -39.70
N SER A 579 4.51 3.42 -38.68
CA SER A 579 3.25 3.91 -38.12
C SER A 579 2.40 4.64 -39.18
N LEU A 580 3.04 5.42 -40.07
CA LEU A 580 2.36 6.07 -41.20
C LEU A 580 1.89 5.06 -42.27
N VAL A 581 2.64 4.00 -42.56
CA VAL A 581 2.16 2.92 -43.44
C VAL A 581 0.95 2.20 -42.81
N ARG A 582 0.98 1.90 -41.50
CA ARG A 582 -0.20 1.35 -40.81
C ARG A 582 -1.39 2.30 -40.89
N LEU A 583 -1.19 3.59 -40.63
CA LEU A 583 -2.25 4.61 -40.75
C LEU A 583 -2.90 4.57 -42.13
N LEU A 584 -2.11 4.52 -43.21
CA LEU A 584 -2.62 4.62 -44.58
C LEU A 584 -3.49 3.41 -44.96
N VAL A 585 -3.15 2.19 -44.56
CA VAL A 585 -4.00 1.01 -44.82
C VAL A 585 -5.19 0.86 -43.85
N HIS A 586 -5.22 1.64 -42.76
CA HIS A 586 -6.39 1.81 -41.89
C HIS A 586 -7.15 3.12 -42.13
N SER A 587 -6.74 3.94 -43.10
CA SER A 587 -7.25 5.32 -43.26
C SER A 587 -8.72 5.41 -43.65
N ASN A 588 -9.33 4.29 -44.06
CA ASN A 588 -10.77 4.18 -44.21
C ASN A 588 -11.55 4.28 -42.87
N LEU A 589 -10.91 4.04 -41.72
CA LEU A 589 -11.52 4.13 -40.39
C LEU A 589 -11.51 5.56 -39.81
N TYR A 590 -10.68 6.44 -40.37
CA TYR A 590 -10.41 7.78 -39.83
C TYR A 590 -10.91 8.91 -40.72
N GLN A 591 -11.13 10.07 -40.13
CA GLN A 591 -11.10 11.35 -40.83
C GLN A 591 -9.76 12.02 -40.52
N ILE A 592 -8.79 11.83 -41.40
CA ILE A 592 -7.47 12.50 -41.28
C ILE A 592 -7.67 13.98 -41.61
N GLU A 593 -7.24 14.86 -40.70
CA GLU A 593 -7.34 16.32 -40.82
C GLU A 593 -5.96 17.00 -40.96
N GLY A 594 -4.87 16.27 -40.66
CA GLY A 594 -3.50 16.77 -40.76
C GLY A 594 -2.45 15.69 -40.58
N LEU A 595 -1.36 15.79 -41.34
CA LEU A 595 -0.14 14.98 -41.25
C LEU A 595 1.05 15.95 -41.22
N VAL A 596 1.54 16.32 -40.04
CA VAL A 596 2.48 17.43 -39.87
C VAL A 596 3.82 16.93 -39.35
N ALA A 597 4.88 17.21 -40.10
CA ALA A 597 6.25 16.96 -39.67
C ALA A 597 6.68 18.02 -38.62
N ILE A 598 7.20 17.57 -37.48
CA ILE A 598 7.58 18.40 -36.31
C ILE A 598 9.01 18.08 -35.85
N THR A 599 9.39 18.57 -34.67
CA THR A 599 10.63 18.23 -33.95
C THR A 599 10.32 17.43 -32.67
N SER A 600 11.31 16.70 -32.18
CA SER A 600 11.31 16.01 -30.89
C SER A 600 12.62 16.26 -30.15
N PHE A 601 12.87 15.62 -29.00
CA PHE A 601 14.20 15.58 -28.40
C PHE A 601 15.26 14.99 -29.33
N TRP A 602 14.89 13.99 -30.13
CA TRP A 602 15.80 13.22 -30.99
C TRP A 602 16.00 13.86 -32.37
N LEU A 603 14.96 14.52 -32.92
CA LEU A 603 15.05 15.43 -34.07
C LEU A 603 14.76 16.90 -33.68
N PRO A 604 15.67 17.59 -32.96
CA PRO A 604 15.37 18.88 -32.33
C PRO A 604 15.41 20.11 -33.26
N ASN A 605 15.94 19.99 -34.48
CA ASN A 605 16.27 21.14 -35.35
C ASN A 605 15.85 20.99 -36.83
N ALA A 606 14.97 20.04 -37.16
CA ALA A 606 14.52 19.79 -38.53
C ALA A 606 13.08 19.27 -38.57
N THR A 607 12.42 19.37 -39.73
CA THR A 607 11.13 18.73 -40.03
C THR A 607 11.19 18.16 -41.44
N LEU A 608 10.74 16.93 -41.67
CA LEU A 608 10.92 16.23 -42.96
C LEU A 608 9.59 15.86 -43.66
N PRO A 609 8.69 16.83 -43.98
CA PRO A 609 7.39 16.54 -44.58
C PRO A 609 7.46 15.86 -45.95
N ASN A 610 8.62 15.94 -46.63
CA ASN A 610 8.87 15.19 -47.87
C ASN A 610 8.76 13.67 -47.66
N MET A 611 9.12 13.14 -46.48
CA MET A 611 8.95 11.71 -46.20
C MET A 611 7.48 11.31 -46.12
N ILE A 612 6.62 12.20 -45.58
CA ILE A 612 5.16 12.00 -45.58
C ILE A 612 4.63 11.99 -47.03
N HIS A 613 5.07 12.93 -47.88
CA HIS A 613 4.71 12.94 -49.30
C HIS A 613 5.13 11.65 -50.02
N ASP A 614 6.37 11.20 -49.81
CA ASP A 614 6.95 9.99 -50.41
C ASP A 614 6.18 8.71 -50.07
N ILE A 615 5.62 8.62 -48.85
CA ILE A 615 4.82 7.47 -48.40
C ILE A 615 3.38 7.58 -48.90
N VAL A 616 2.79 8.79 -48.91
CA VAL A 616 1.46 9.04 -49.49
C VAL A 616 1.43 8.80 -51.00
N ASP A 617 2.52 9.04 -51.73
CA ASP A 617 2.63 8.67 -53.15
C ASP A 617 2.68 7.16 -53.37
N ALA A 618 3.35 6.39 -52.50
CA ALA A 618 3.33 4.93 -52.54
C ALA A 618 1.94 4.35 -52.22
N TYR A 619 1.21 4.97 -51.28
CA TYR A 619 -0.21 4.67 -51.02
C TYR A 619 -1.08 4.95 -52.25
N GLY A 620 -0.78 6.00 -53.02
CA GLY A 620 -1.47 6.33 -54.27
C GLY A 620 -1.43 5.21 -55.32
N ALA A 621 -0.37 4.41 -55.35
CA ALA A 621 -0.26 3.25 -56.23
C ALA A 621 -1.16 2.07 -55.83
N VAL A 622 -1.69 2.05 -54.60
CA VAL A 622 -2.47 0.92 -54.05
C VAL A 622 -3.87 1.31 -53.54
N GLN A 623 -4.22 2.60 -53.51
CA GLN A 623 -5.51 3.11 -53.01
C GLN A 623 -6.72 2.40 -53.67
N SER A 624 -6.67 2.15 -54.98
CA SER A 624 -7.76 1.48 -55.71
C SER A 624 -8.01 0.05 -55.25
N ASN A 625 -6.95 -0.64 -54.83
CA ASN A 625 -7.03 -2.02 -54.34
C ASN A 625 -7.66 -1.99 -52.95
N LEU A 626 -7.08 -1.21 -52.02
CA LEU A 626 -7.62 -0.95 -50.69
C LEU A 626 -9.11 -0.57 -50.70
N GLN A 627 -9.52 0.33 -51.60
CA GLN A 627 -10.92 0.75 -51.71
C GLN A 627 -11.87 -0.38 -52.16
N SER A 628 -11.40 -1.35 -52.94
CA SER A 628 -12.24 -2.49 -53.35
C SER A 628 -12.50 -3.49 -52.22
N HIS A 629 -11.65 -3.51 -51.18
CA HIS A 629 -11.81 -4.34 -49.97
C HIS A 629 -12.71 -3.70 -48.90
N SER A 630 -13.21 -2.48 -49.11
CA SER A 630 -13.92 -1.70 -48.08
C SER A 630 -15.18 -1.01 -48.59
N ASN A 631 -16.29 -1.20 -47.89
CA ASN A 631 -17.53 -0.44 -48.08
C ASN A 631 -17.42 1.02 -47.60
N THR A 632 -16.42 1.32 -46.76
CA THR A 632 -16.13 2.69 -46.27
C THR A 632 -15.05 3.35 -47.14
N SER A 633 -15.14 4.67 -47.33
CA SER A 633 -14.24 5.39 -48.24
C SER A 633 -12.83 5.58 -47.66
N PHE A 634 -11.82 5.23 -48.46
CA PHE A 634 -10.41 5.60 -48.27
C PHE A 634 -10.14 7.03 -48.81
N PRO A 635 -9.33 7.86 -48.13
CA PRO A 635 -8.99 9.22 -48.59
C PRO A 635 -8.14 9.20 -49.85
N THR A 636 -8.28 10.22 -50.70
CA THR A 636 -7.48 10.35 -51.94
C THR A 636 -6.08 10.90 -51.68
N VAL A 637 -5.15 10.61 -52.59
CA VAL A 637 -3.79 11.19 -52.58
C VAL A 637 -3.83 12.71 -52.49
N ASP A 638 -4.71 13.37 -53.24
CA ASP A 638 -4.82 14.83 -53.24
C ASP A 638 -5.39 15.39 -51.91
N ASP A 639 -6.36 14.71 -51.30
CA ASP A 639 -6.89 15.07 -49.97
C ASP A 639 -5.80 14.93 -48.90
N LEU A 640 -5.09 13.81 -48.88
CA LEU A 640 -3.96 13.57 -47.97
C LEU A 640 -2.84 14.60 -48.19
N LYS A 641 -2.43 14.86 -49.43
CA LYS A 641 -1.39 15.85 -49.75
C LYS A 641 -1.79 17.28 -49.37
N SER A 642 -3.06 17.64 -49.48
CA SER A 642 -3.57 18.95 -49.01
C SER A 642 -3.49 19.12 -47.49
N LYS A 643 -3.33 18.01 -46.76
CA LYS A 643 -3.24 17.93 -45.29
C LYS A 643 -1.82 17.69 -44.78
N ILE A 644 -0.80 17.67 -45.65
CA ILE A 644 0.60 17.60 -45.24
C ILE A 644 1.12 19.00 -44.88
N GLY A 645 1.80 19.14 -43.74
CA GLY A 645 2.33 20.42 -43.25
C GLY A 645 3.62 20.29 -42.44
N THR A 646 4.12 21.43 -41.94
CA THR A 646 5.31 21.49 -41.07
C THR A 646 5.03 22.30 -39.80
N GLY A 647 5.53 21.80 -38.67
CA GLY A 647 5.57 22.47 -37.37
C GLY A 647 6.73 23.46 -37.25
N PRO A 648 6.98 24.01 -36.06
CA PRO A 648 8.20 24.76 -35.78
C PRO A 648 9.43 23.85 -35.92
N SER A 649 10.42 24.29 -36.70
CA SER A 649 11.69 23.55 -36.92
C SER A 649 12.71 23.74 -35.79
N VAL A 650 12.24 23.87 -34.55
CA VAL A 650 13.03 24.06 -33.34
C VAL A 650 12.42 23.28 -32.18
N TYR A 651 13.25 22.84 -31.25
CA TYR A 651 12.83 22.03 -30.11
C TYR A 651 11.83 22.77 -29.22
N GLY A 652 10.66 22.15 -29.01
CA GLY A 652 9.75 22.47 -27.91
C GLY A 652 9.45 23.95 -27.69
N MET A 653 9.66 24.43 -26.46
CA MET A 653 9.35 25.78 -26.00
C MET A 653 10.11 26.88 -26.77
N GLN A 654 11.18 26.55 -27.50
CA GLN A 654 11.85 27.50 -28.38
C GLN A 654 10.91 28.04 -29.47
N ALA A 655 9.93 27.25 -29.91
CA ALA A 655 8.87 27.70 -30.83
C ALA A 655 8.06 28.85 -30.23
N LEU A 656 7.60 28.70 -28.99
CA LEU A 656 6.79 29.70 -28.29
C LEU A 656 7.62 30.98 -28.02
N HIS A 657 8.90 30.84 -27.70
CA HIS A 657 9.85 31.97 -27.61
C HIS A 657 10.11 32.68 -28.95
N GLN A 658 9.88 32.05 -30.10
CA GLN A 658 9.94 32.70 -31.41
C GLN A 658 8.63 33.47 -31.69
N LEU A 659 7.47 32.89 -31.38
CA LEU A 659 6.17 33.56 -31.48
C LEU A 659 6.11 34.80 -30.58
N GLU A 660 6.66 34.74 -29.37
CA GLU A 660 6.81 35.90 -28.46
C GLU A 660 7.72 37.01 -29.01
N LYS A 661 8.61 36.69 -29.96
CA LYS A 661 9.46 37.65 -30.68
C LYS A 661 8.83 38.11 -32.01
N GLY A 662 7.58 37.76 -32.27
CA GLY A 662 6.85 38.16 -33.47
C GLY A 662 7.10 37.27 -34.70
N ALA A 663 7.55 36.03 -34.52
CA ALA A 663 7.53 35.04 -35.61
C ALA A 663 6.10 34.66 -35.98
N ASN A 664 5.88 34.31 -37.25
CA ASN A 664 4.62 33.77 -37.73
C ASN A 664 4.45 32.31 -37.27
N ILE A 665 3.20 31.88 -37.06
CA ILE A 665 2.87 30.46 -36.88
C ILE A 665 3.15 29.66 -38.17
N THR A 666 3.46 28.38 -38.02
CA THR A 666 3.78 27.50 -39.17
C THR A 666 2.53 26.99 -39.89
N THR A 667 2.70 26.38 -41.06
CA THR A 667 1.57 25.81 -41.82
C THR A 667 0.83 24.76 -41.01
N GLY A 668 1.54 23.81 -40.39
CA GLY A 668 0.94 22.79 -39.51
C GLY A 668 0.21 23.39 -38.31
N THR A 669 0.75 24.46 -37.72
CA THR A 669 0.10 25.20 -36.61
C THR A 669 -1.23 25.82 -37.07
N GLN A 670 -1.24 26.48 -38.23
CA GLN A 670 -2.45 27.08 -38.80
C GLN A 670 -3.48 26.01 -39.21
N MET A 671 -3.01 24.89 -39.78
CA MET A 671 -3.86 23.76 -40.16
C MET A 671 -4.54 23.12 -38.94
N LEU A 672 -3.81 22.96 -37.83
CA LEU A 672 -4.37 22.45 -36.57
C LEU A 672 -5.45 23.38 -36.00
N ILE A 673 -5.21 24.70 -35.98
CA ILE A 673 -6.22 25.69 -35.57
C ILE A 673 -7.47 25.58 -36.46
N ASN A 674 -7.28 25.56 -37.79
CA ASN A 674 -8.38 25.45 -38.75
C ASN A 674 -9.18 24.14 -38.57
N ALA A 675 -8.49 23.01 -38.35
CA ALA A 675 -9.12 21.70 -38.12
C ALA A 675 -9.94 21.68 -36.83
N VAL A 676 -9.47 22.31 -35.74
CA VAL A 676 -10.26 22.44 -34.52
C VAL A 676 -11.49 23.32 -34.75
N ASP A 677 -11.38 24.41 -35.51
CA ASP A 677 -12.49 25.34 -35.74
C ASP A 677 -13.55 24.84 -36.74
N ALA A 678 -13.15 24.05 -37.75
CA ALA A 678 -14.02 23.61 -38.84
C ALA A 678 -15.18 22.68 -38.43
N SER A 679 -15.19 22.16 -37.20
CA SER A 679 -16.23 21.23 -36.72
C SER A 679 -16.46 21.36 -35.21
N PRO A 680 -17.69 21.14 -34.72
CA PRO A 680 -17.95 20.96 -33.28
C PRO A 680 -17.49 19.59 -32.77
N SER A 681 -17.25 18.62 -33.66
CA SER A 681 -16.84 17.27 -33.28
C SER A 681 -15.40 17.23 -32.76
N PRO A 682 -15.09 16.31 -31.82
CA PRO A 682 -13.74 16.08 -31.30
C PRO A 682 -12.64 16.07 -32.37
N LEU A 683 -11.45 16.56 -32.02
CA LEU A 683 -10.21 16.34 -32.77
C LEU A 683 -9.18 15.67 -31.87
N TYR A 684 -8.71 14.48 -32.26
CA TYR A 684 -7.71 13.71 -31.54
C TYR A 684 -6.33 13.94 -32.16
N VAL A 685 -5.49 14.67 -31.44
CA VAL A 685 -4.12 15.02 -31.87
C VAL A 685 -3.17 13.93 -31.37
N GLN A 686 -2.58 13.21 -32.33
CA GLN A 686 -1.58 12.18 -32.08
C GLN A 686 -0.21 12.86 -32.03
N LEU A 687 0.52 12.66 -30.94
CA LEU A 687 1.84 13.22 -30.69
C LEU A 687 2.83 12.06 -30.67
N TRP A 688 3.41 11.79 -31.83
CA TRP A 688 4.43 10.75 -32.03
C TRP A 688 5.77 11.31 -31.54
N GLY A 689 6.10 12.52 -31.99
CA GLY A 689 7.20 13.34 -31.48
C GLY A 689 6.81 14.34 -30.38
N GLY A 690 7.41 15.53 -30.43
CA GLY A 690 7.11 16.64 -29.53
C GLY A 690 5.68 17.18 -29.65
N ALA A 691 5.28 18.06 -28.73
CA ALA A 691 3.98 18.72 -28.75
C ALA A 691 4.03 20.17 -29.27
N ASN A 692 5.19 20.66 -29.73
CA ASN A 692 5.44 22.07 -30.03
C ASN A 692 4.42 22.76 -30.95
N THR A 693 3.80 22.05 -31.88
CA THR A 693 2.82 22.57 -32.83
C THR A 693 1.43 22.71 -32.18
N LEU A 694 1.04 21.77 -31.33
CA LEU A 694 -0.15 21.88 -30.47
C LEU A 694 0.03 22.98 -29.43
N ALA A 695 1.21 23.07 -28.81
CA ALA A 695 1.56 24.15 -27.89
C ALA A 695 1.53 25.52 -28.58
N SER A 696 2.03 25.62 -29.82
CA SER A 696 1.97 26.85 -30.63
C SER A 696 0.53 27.24 -30.95
N ALA A 697 -0.32 26.29 -31.36
CA ALA A 697 -1.73 26.54 -31.62
C ALA A 697 -2.47 27.07 -30.37
N LEU A 698 -2.26 26.42 -29.22
CA LEU A 698 -2.82 26.83 -27.93
C LEU A 698 -2.29 28.18 -27.45
N TRP A 699 -0.98 28.44 -27.59
CA TRP A 699 -0.34 29.74 -27.28
C TRP A 699 -0.96 30.88 -28.10
N THR A 700 -1.20 30.64 -29.40
CA THR A 700 -1.79 31.63 -30.32
C THR A 700 -3.26 31.87 -30.02
N VAL A 701 -4.07 30.82 -29.86
CA VAL A 701 -5.51 30.97 -29.55
C VAL A 701 -5.72 31.71 -28.23
N ASN A 702 -4.97 31.36 -27.18
CA ASN A 702 -5.01 32.03 -25.87
C ASN A 702 -4.67 33.53 -25.93
N ARG A 703 -3.84 33.96 -26.90
CA ARG A 703 -3.45 35.37 -27.09
C ARG A 703 -4.31 36.14 -28.11
N THR A 704 -5.13 35.46 -28.91
CA THR A 704 -5.87 36.08 -30.04
C THR A 704 -7.39 36.01 -29.90
N ARG A 705 -7.92 35.22 -28.96
CA ARG A 705 -9.37 35.05 -28.74
C ARG A 705 -9.76 35.34 -27.29
N SER A 706 -11.05 35.45 -27.03
CA SER A 706 -11.59 35.55 -25.67
C SER A 706 -11.46 34.21 -24.91
N ALA A 707 -11.57 34.28 -23.57
CA ALA A 707 -11.49 33.09 -22.72
C ALA A 707 -12.55 32.02 -23.06
N SER A 708 -13.76 32.42 -23.45
CA SER A 708 -14.84 31.48 -23.82
C SER A 708 -14.59 30.83 -25.19
N GLU A 709 -13.95 31.53 -26.12
CA GLU A 709 -13.51 30.95 -27.39
C GLU A 709 -12.32 29.98 -27.19
N LEU A 710 -11.41 30.28 -26.25
CA LEU A 710 -10.33 29.37 -25.85
C LEU A 710 -10.87 28.11 -25.15
N GLU A 711 -11.86 28.24 -24.26
CA GLU A 711 -12.57 27.13 -23.62
C GLU A 711 -13.30 26.26 -24.66
N THR A 712 -13.98 26.89 -25.62
CA THR A 712 -14.61 26.21 -26.77
C THR A 712 -13.58 25.51 -27.67
N PHE A 713 -12.40 26.10 -27.86
CA PHE A 713 -11.31 25.49 -28.65
C PHE A 713 -10.69 24.29 -27.94
N THR A 714 -10.36 24.43 -26.65
CA THR A 714 -9.72 23.38 -25.84
C THR A 714 -10.67 22.21 -25.53
N SER A 715 -11.96 22.46 -25.31
CA SER A 715 -12.95 21.39 -25.11
C SER A 715 -13.12 20.47 -26.34
N LYS A 716 -12.83 20.95 -27.55
CA LYS A 716 -12.83 20.12 -28.78
C LYS A 716 -11.56 19.26 -28.94
N LEU A 717 -10.46 19.61 -28.26
CA LEU A 717 -9.18 18.92 -28.37
C LEU A 717 -9.06 17.73 -27.42
N ARG A 718 -8.36 16.71 -27.89
CA ARG A 718 -7.83 15.58 -27.11
C ARG A 718 -6.43 15.29 -27.63
N ALA A 719 -5.48 15.04 -26.75
CA ALA A 719 -4.10 14.71 -27.11
C ALA A 719 -3.73 13.30 -26.64
N TYR A 720 -2.96 12.59 -27.45
CA TYR A 720 -2.35 11.30 -27.12
C TYR A 720 -0.85 11.42 -27.36
N ALA A 721 -0.05 11.31 -26.31
CA ALA A 721 1.41 11.42 -26.40
C ALA A 721 2.10 10.06 -26.21
N ILE A 722 2.99 9.74 -27.16
CA ILE A 722 3.92 8.61 -27.11
C ILE A 722 5.08 9.01 -26.18
N SER A 723 4.72 9.20 -24.91
CA SER A 723 5.48 9.96 -23.91
C SER A 723 5.59 11.46 -24.23
N ASP A 724 5.95 12.30 -23.24
CA ASP A 724 6.27 13.70 -23.49
C ASP A 724 7.68 13.81 -24.13
N GLN A 725 7.76 13.89 -25.47
CA GLN A 725 9.05 13.94 -26.21
C GLN A 725 9.64 15.37 -26.36
N ASP A 726 8.95 16.40 -25.90
CA ASP A 726 9.51 17.75 -25.73
C ASP A 726 9.03 18.43 -24.43
N ASP A 727 9.62 19.58 -24.09
CA ASP A 727 9.26 20.35 -22.90
C ASP A 727 7.89 21.07 -23.00
N THR A 728 7.20 20.98 -24.14
CA THR A 728 5.88 21.60 -24.33
C THR A 728 4.73 20.68 -23.95
N GLY A 729 4.88 19.35 -24.01
CA GLY A 729 3.88 18.41 -23.48
C GLY A 729 3.52 18.69 -22.01
N PRO A 730 4.53 18.78 -21.10
CA PRO A 730 4.33 19.20 -19.71
C PRO A 730 3.78 20.63 -19.58
N TRP A 731 4.18 21.56 -20.47
CA TRP A 731 3.64 22.92 -20.49
C TRP A 731 2.15 22.94 -20.85
N ILE A 732 1.70 22.20 -21.87
CA ILE A 732 0.29 22.06 -22.25
C ILE A 732 -0.50 21.53 -21.05
N ARG A 733 -0.04 20.41 -20.46
CA ARG A 733 -0.70 19.77 -19.31
C ARG A 733 -0.78 20.69 -18.08
N ARG A 734 0.15 21.63 -17.91
CA ARG A 734 0.12 22.63 -16.81
C ARG A 734 -0.76 23.84 -17.10
N ASN A 735 -0.90 24.26 -18.36
CA ASN A 735 -1.62 25.49 -18.72
C ASN A 735 -3.06 25.25 -19.20
N PHE A 736 -3.39 24.04 -19.67
CA PHE A 736 -4.72 23.67 -20.18
C PHE A 736 -5.24 22.37 -19.54
N PRO A 737 -5.35 22.30 -18.19
CA PRO A 737 -5.64 21.05 -17.47
C PRO A 737 -7.01 20.44 -17.80
N SER A 738 -7.97 21.22 -18.31
CA SER A 738 -9.28 20.76 -18.76
C SER A 738 -9.28 20.08 -20.14
N MET A 739 -8.22 20.25 -20.94
CA MET A 739 -8.07 19.56 -22.22
C MET A 739 -7.67 18.10 -21.98
N ARG A 740 -8.33 17.14 -22.65
CA ARG A 740 -8.01 15.72 -22.46
C ARG A 740 -6.60 15.42 -22.98
N TYR A 741 -5.75 14.85 -22.14
CA TYR A 741 -4.36 14.53 -22.48
C TYR A 741 -3.97 13.17 -21.91
N ILE A 742 -3.71 12.21 -22.79
CA ILE A 742 -3.13 10.89 -22.48
C ILE A 742 -1.62 10.98 -22.67
N ALA A 743 -0.84 10.51 -21.70
CA ALA A 743 0.62 10.35 -21.86
C ALA A 743 1.14 9.21 -20.98
N SER A 744 2.05 8.39 -21.53
CA SER A 744 2.93 7.58 -20.71
C SER A 744 3.96 8.48 -20.04
N ARG A 745 4.00 8.49 -18.69
CA ARG A 745 4.82 9.42 -17.91
C ARG A 745 5.82 8.68 -17.03
N HIS A 746 7.09 8.81 -17.39
CA HIS A 746 8.24 8.21 -16.72
C HIS A 746 9.38 9.23 -16.62
N GLY A 747 10.51 8.86 -16.03
CA GLY A 747 11.72 9.69 -16.08
C GLY A 747 12.23 9.87 -17.52
N PHE A 748 13.05 10.89 -17.76
CA PHE A 748 13.61 11.13 -19.10
C PHE A 748 14.36 9.89 -19.62
N ASN A 749 14.10 9.52 -20.88
CA ASN A 749 14.60 8.31 -21.55
C ASN A 749 14.28 6.96 -20.86
N GLN A 750 13.28 6.91 -19.96
CA GLN A 750 12.82 5.66 -19.31
C GLN A 750 11.69 4.96 -20.09
N TYR A 751 11.71 5.04 -21.42
CA TYR A 751 10.65 4.49 -22.29
C TYR A 751 10.27 3.02 -22.00
N PRO A 752 11.17 2.09 -21.60
CA PRO A 752 10.81 0.69 -21.32
C PRO A 752 9.82 0.43 -20.16
N VAL A 753 9.28 1.47 -19.50
CA VAL A 753 8.17 1.35 -18.55
C VAL A 753 6.85 1.95 -19.08
N ALA A 754 6.79 2.35 -20.35
CA ALA A 754 5.63 2.98 -20.97
C ALA A 754 4.71 1.95 -21.66
N ALA A 755 3.39 2.07 -21.48
CA ALA A 755 2.39 1.11 -21.99
C ALA A 755 2.52 0.86 -23.50
N TRP A 756 2.83 1.91 -24.29
CA TRP A 756 2.96 1.83 -25.74
C TRP A 756 4.03 0.83 -26.21
N VAL A 757 5.08 0.59 -25.41
CA VAL A 757 6.15 -0.38 -25.68
C VAL A 757 5.62 -1.82 -25.83
N GLY A 758 4.42 -2.10 -25.31
CA GLY A 758 3.69 -3.36 -25.54
C GLY A 758 3.37 -3.65 -27.02
N ILE A 759 3.42 -2.65 -27.91
CA ILE A 759 3.19 -2.83 -29.37
C ILE A 759 4.07 -3.94 -29.95
N SER A 760 5.37 -3.92 -29.66
CA SER A 760 6.37 -4.77 -30.31
C SER A 760 7.54 -5.23 -29.45
N SER A 761 7.72 -4.70 -28.23
CA SER A 761 8.86 -5.10 -27.40
C SER A 761 8.86 -6.59 -27.08
N THR A 762 10.07 -7.15 -27.06
CA THR A 762 10.40 -8.55 -26.80
C THR A 762 11.11 -8.74 -25.45
N SER A 763 11.50 -7.64 -24.79
CA SER A 763 12.28 -7.62 -23.54
C SER A 763 11.45 -7.30 -22.30
N VAL A 764 10.30 -6.63 -22.46
CA VAL A 764 9.29 -6.49 -21.39
C VAL A 764 8.40 -7.74 -21.36
N ASP A 765 7.87 -8.05 -20.18
CA ASP A 765 6.90 -9.13 -19.95
C ASP A 765 7.28 -10.48 -20.65
N PRO A 766 8.49 -11.02 -20.41
CA PRO A 766 8.99 -12.19 -21.15
C PRO A 766 8.10 -13.42 -20.93
N GLY A 767 7.57 -13.98 -22.04
CA GLY A 767 6.58 -15.06 -22.02
C GLY A 767 5.12 -14.58 -22.08
N GLY A 768 4.89 -13.27 -21.94
CA GLY A 768 3.60 -12.60 -22.11
C GLY A 768 3.15 -12.61 -23.57
N PRO A 769 3.62 -11.68 -24.43
CA PRO A 769 3.16 -11.60 -25.81
C PRO A 769 3.84 -12.58 -26.76
N ASN A 770 3.20 -12.82 -27.91
CA ASN A 770 3.86 -13.44 -29.06
C ASN A 770 4.88 -12.45 -29.67
N ASN A 771 6.14 -12.87 -29.77
CA ASN A 771 7.24 -12.08 -30.34
C ASN A 771 7.57 -12.44 -31.80
N ASP A 772 7.09 -13.58 -32.31
CA ASP A 772 7.36 -14.01 -33.70
C ASP A 772 6.70 -13.05 -34.70
N ILE A 773 5.46 -12.64 -34.42
CA ILE A 773 4.63 -11.73 -35.22
C ILE A 773 5.04 -10.25 -35.15
N VAL A 774 6.19 -9.95 -34.54
CA VAL A 774 6.86 -8.63 -34.55
C VAL A 774 8.35 -8.76 -34.88
N SER A 775 8.79 -9.94 -35.31
CA SER A 775 10.15 -10.15 -35.79
C SER A 775 10.35 -9.56 -37.18
N GLN A 776 11.56 -9.08 -37.47
CA GLN A 776 11.93 -8.57 -38.80
C GLN A 776 11.61 -9.58 -39.92
N ALA A 777 11.83 -10.88 -39.70
CA ALA A 777 11.51 -11.92 -40.68
C ALA A 777 10.01 -11.98 -41.00
N TRP A 778 9.14 -11.91 -39.98
CA TRP A 778 7.69 -11.87 -40.16
C TRP A 778 7.24 -10.59 -40.85
N LEU A 779 7.83 -9.43 -40.52
CA LEU A 779 7.55 -8.15 -41.18
C LEU A 779 7.95 -8.18 -42.66
N THR A 780 9.10 -8.75 -43.01
CA THR A 780 9.53 -8.91 -44.39
C THR A 780 8.60 -9.81 -45.22
N GLU A 781 8.03 -10.85 -44.61
CA GLU A 781 7.08 -11.74 -45.29
C GLU A 781 5.65 -11.16 -45.39
N ASN A 782 5.18 -10.45 -44.36
CA ASN A 782 3.76 -10.10 -44.20
C ASN A 782 3.43 -8.61 -44.39
N ILE A 783 4.41 -7.71 -44.18
CA ILE A 783 4.20 -6.24 -44.12
C ILE A 783 4.99 -5.51 -45.21
N GLN A 784 6.26 -5.85 -45.45
CA GLN A 784 7.13 -5.16 -46.43
C GLN A 784 6.85 -5.56 -47.90
N ILE A 785 5.57 -5.78 -48.21
CA ILE A 785 5.05 -6.33 -49.47
C ILE A 785 4.37 -5.27 -50.35
N GLY A 786 4.43 -5.46 -51.67
CA GLY A 786 3.84 -4.53 -52.64
C GLY A 786 4.58 -3.19 -52.74
N GLU A 787 3.97 -2.18 -53.36
CA GLU A 787 4.60 -0.85 -53.51
C GLU A 787 4.61 -0.05 -52.19
N LEU A 788 3.55 -0.14 -51.38
CA LEU A 788 3.49 0.54 -50.09
C LEU A 788 4.37 -0.13 -49.03
N GLY A 789 4.50 -1.45 -49.02
CA GLY A 789 5.39 -2.15 -48.08
C GLY A 789 6.88 -1.82 -48.26
N LYS A 790 7.31 -1.42 -49.46
CA LYS A 790 8.69 -0.88 -49.69
C LYS A 790 8.96 0.43 -48.94
N LYS A 791 7.94 1.10 -48.42
CA LYS A 791 8.04 2.28 -47.57
C LYS A 791 7.97 1.96 -46.08
N TYR A 792 7.78 0.69 -45.70
CA TYR A 792 7.92 0.20 -44.34
C TYR A 792 9.38 -0.24 -44.12
N PRO A 793 10.21 0.53 -43.39
CA PRO A 793 11.63 0.23 -43.21
C PRO A 793 11.87 -0.99 -42.31
N ASP A 794 13.15 -1.38 -42.17
CA ASP A 794 13.58 -2.40 -41.22
C ASP A 794 13.64 -1.84 -39.78
N ILE A 795 13.55 -2.71 -38.77
CA ILE A 795 13.65 -2.34 -37.35
C ILE A 795 15.08 -1.89 -37.02
N ALA A 796 15.22 -0.67 -36.49
CA ALA A 796 16.47 -0.20 -35.87
C ALA A 796 16.43 -0.27 -34.34
N TYR A 797 15.32 0.13 -33.71
CA TYR A 797 15.17 0.20 -32.26
C TYR A 797 13.85 -0.45 -31.80
N VAL A 798 12.74 0.28 -31.88
CA VAL A 798 11.38 -0.24 -31.67
C VAL A 798 10.68 -0.37 -33.02
N MET A 799 9.75 -1.33 -33.14
CA MET A 799 8.81 -1.39 -34.27
C MET A 799 7.54 -0.62 -33.87
N GLU A 800 7.22 0.43 -34.62
CA GLU A 800 5.96 1.19 -34.51
C GLU A 800 5.62 1.71 -33.11
N GLY A 801 6.54 2.47 -32.48
CA GLY A 801 6.31 3.02 -31.14
C GLY A 801 5.02 3.83 -31.03
N ASP A 802 4.60 4.49 -32.12
CA ASP A 802 3.46 5.40 -32.15
C ASP A 802 2.12 4.78 -32.52
N SER A 803 2.14 3.62 -33.18
CA SER A 803 0.92 2.94 -33.63
C SER A 803 -0.12 2.70 -32.53
N PRO A 804 0.21 2.51 -31.23
CA PRO A 804 -0.77 2.54 -30.14
C PRO A 804 -1.71 3.75 -30.16
N SER A 805 -1.22 4.95 -30.50
CA SER A 805 -2.08 6.16 -30.62
C SER A 805 -3.13 6.03 -31.74
N LEU A 806 -2.81 5.31 -32.82
CA LEU A 806 -3.76 4.99 -33.90
C LEU A 806 -4.70 3.86 -33.50
N LEU A 807 -4.14 2.76 -32.98
CA LEU A 807 -4.86 1.57 -32.53
C LEU A 807 -5.90 1.91 -31.45
N TYR A 808 -5.67 2.98 -30.68
CA TYR A 808 -6.62 3.52 -29.71
C TYR A 808 -7.95 3.98 -30.33
N HIS A 809 -7.98 4.32 -31.62
CA HIS A 809 -9.14 4.85 -32.32
C HIS A 809 -9.86 3.83 -33.23
N ILE A 810 -9.39 2.58 -33.32
CA ILE A 810 -10.01 1.55 -34.17
C ILE A 810 -11.37 1.12 -33.58
N PRO A 811 -12.49 1.28 -34.32
CA PRO A 811 -13.83 0.96 -33.82
C PRO A 811 -14.12 -0.55 -33.93
N ASN A 812 -13.54 -1.33 -33.02
CA ASN A 812 -13.63 -2.80 -32.96
C ASN A 812 -14.53 -3.33 -31.83
N GLY A 813 -15.30 -2.46 -31.16
CA GLY A 813 -16.18 -2.81 -30.05
C GLY A 813 -15.51 -2.95 -28.68
N LEU A 814 -14.18 -2.88 -28.59
CA LEU A 814 -13.45 -3.02 -27.31
C LEU A 814 -13.44 -1.74 -26.47
N GLY A 815 -13.33 -0.57 -27.12
CA GLY A 815 -13.01 0.69 -26.45
C GLY A 815 -13.65 1.91 -27.09
N ASN A 816 -13.71 3.00 -26.33
CA ASN A 816 -14.22 4.29 -26.78
C ASN A 816 -13.21 5.40 -26.43
N PRO A 817 -12.70 6.17 -27.41
CA PRO A 817 -11.69 7.21 -27.17
C PRO A 817 -12.04 8.28 -26.13
N GLU A 818 -13.33 8.48 -25.83
CA GLU A 818 -13.80 9.42 -24.80
C GLU A 818 -13.67 8.90 -23.36
N TYR A 819 -13.41 7.60 -23.20
CA TYR A 819 -13.29 6.90 -21.92
C TYR A 819 -11.97 6.10 -21.88
N PRO A 820 -10.82 6.77 -21.64
CA PRO A 820 -9.50 6.13 -21.67
C PRO A 820 -9.35 4.96 -20.69
N GLU A 821 -10.18 4.92 -19.65
CA GLU A 821 -10.21 3.88 -18.63
C GLU A 821 -10.86 2.57 -19.09
N TRP A 822 -11.56 2.55 -20.23
CA TRP A 822 -12.12 1.32 -20.85
C TRP A 822 -11.05 0.52 -21.61
N GLY A 823 -10.01 1.20 -22.09
CA GLY A 823 -8.92 0.59 -22.85
C GLY A 823 -9.31 0.18 -24.27
N SER A 824 -8.31 -0.12 -25.08
CA SER A 824 -8.43 -0.45 -26.50
C SER A 824 -7.16 -1.15 -26.98
N TRP A 825 -7.00 -1.36 -28.30
CA TRP A 825 -5.74 -1.86 -28.87
C TRP A 825 -4.56 -0.89 -28.70
N GLY A 826 -4.82 0.38 -28.38
CA GLY A 826 -3.78 1.35 -28.02
C GLY A 826 -3.31 1.27 -26.56
N GLY A 827 -3.98 0.48 -25.72
CA GLY A 827 -3.73 0.40 -24.28
C GLY A 827 -4.86 0.99 -23.45
N ARG A 828 -4.62 1.16 -22.15
CA ARG A 828 -5.61 1.66 -21.18
C ARG A 828 -4.99 2.67 -20.23
N TYR A 829 -5.76 3.69 -19.87
CA TYR A 829 -5.25 4.87 -19.17
C TYR A 829 -6.20 5.33 -18.06
N THR A 830 -5.66 5.69 -16.90
CA THR A 830 -6.44 6.16 -15.74
C THR A 830 -6.13 7.62 -15.44
N SER A 831 -7.09 8.33 -14.83
CA SER A 831 -6.91 9.74 -14.44
C SER A 831 -5.74 9.89 -13.48
N ASN A 832 -4.79 10.75 -13.84
CA ASN A 832 -3.51 10.91 -13.15
C ASN A 832 -3.05 12.39 -13.19
N PRO A 833 -3.81 13.32 -12.59
CA PRO A 833 -3.55 14.76 -12.67
C PRO A 833 -2.28 15.21 -11.93
N LEU A 834 -1.56 16.20 -12.47
CA LEU A 834 -0.27 16.67 -11.95
C LEU A 834 -0.31 17.10 -10.47
N ASP A 835 -1.29 17.94 -10.11
CA ASP A 835 -1.39 18.56 -8.78
C ASP A 835 -2.54 17.95 -7.93
N GLY A 836 -3.04 16.77 -8.30
CA GLY A 836 -4.19 16.12 -7.63
C GLY A 836 -5.55 16.74 -7.93
N ASP A 837 -5.64 17.68 -8.88
CA ASP A 837 -6.90 18.30 -9.31
C ASP A 837 -7.81 17.28 -10.03
N ALA A 838 -8.91 16.91 -9.37
CA ALA A 838 -9.91 15.98 -9.89
C ALA A 838 -10.73 16.53 -11.09
N ALA A 839 -10.64 17.82 -11.41
CA ALA A 839 -11.23 18.38 -12.63
C ALA A 839 -10.32 18.22 -13.86
N ALA A 840 -9.03 17.97 -13.68
CA ALA A 840 -8.06 17.93 -14.78
C ALA A 840 -8.16 16.62 -15.58
N GLN A 841 -8.32 16.75 -16.91
CA GLN A 841 -8.51 15.64 -17.86
C GLN A 841 -7.18 15.01 -18.29
N GLN A 842 -6.28 14.76 -17.34
CA GLN A 842 -4.98 14.15 -17.60
C GLN A 842 -4.99 12.67 -17.23
N TYR A 843 -4.49 11.83 -18.14
CA TYR A 843 -4.52 10.38 -18.03
C TYR A 843 -3.11 9.81 -18.23
N GLY A 844 -2.78 8.76 -17.49
CA GLY A 844 -1.54 8.00 -17.61
C GLY A 844 -1.78 6.51 -17.50
N ASP A 845 -0.78 5.72 -17.85
CA ASP A 845 -0.83 4.27 -17.99
C ASP A 845 -1.61 3.55 -16.88
N ALA A 846 -2.52 2.65 -17.27
CA ALA A 846 -3.20 1.73 -16.37
C ALA A 846 -2.58 0.33 -16.46
N VAL A 847 -2.55 -0.41 -15.35
CA VAL A 847 -2.13 -1.82 -15.34
C VAL A 847 -3.31 -2.74 -15.65
N ASP A 848 -3.09 -3.75 -16.49
CA ASP A 848 -4.06 -4.77 -16.84
C ASP A 848 -3.56 -6.18 -16.55
N MET A 849 -4.51 -7.05 -16.23
CA MET A 849 -4.25 -8.48 -16.01
C MET A 849 -4.50 -9.25 -17.32
N ALA A 850 -3.47 -9.92 -17.84
CA ALA A 850 -3.53 -10.72 -19.07
C ALA A 850 -2.79 -12.05 -18.91
N GLN A 851 -3.23 -13.09 -19.62
CA GLN A 851 -2.49 -14.35 -19.70
C GLN A 851 -1.48 -14.29 -20.84
N GLY A 852 -0.26 -14.76 -20.59
CA GLY A 852 0.80 -14.86 -21.58
C GLY A 852 0.73 -16.11 -22.46
N VAL A 853 1.50 -16.13 -23.54
CA VAL A 853 1.69 -17.30 -24.41
C VAL A 853 2.38 -18.46 -23.68
N ASN A 854 3.09 -18.18 -22.58
CA ASN A 854 3.62 -19.19 -21.66
C ASN A 854 2.57 -19.76 -20.67
N GLY A 855 1.36 -19.20 -20.65
CA GLY A 855 0.26 -19.58 -19.74
C GLY A 855 0.26 -18.88 -18.38
N GLU A 856 1.26 -18.05 -18.06
CA GLU A 856 1.34 -17.29 -16.80
C GLU A 856 0.47 -16.03 -16.84
N MET A 857 0.13 -15.48 -15.66
CA MET A 857 -0.65 -14.24 -15.54
C MET A 857 0.26 -13.05 -15.28
N PHE A 858 0.19 -12.05 -16.16
CA PHE A 858 0.92 -10.80 -16.08
C PHE A 858 -0.02 -9.69 -15.58
N LEU A 859 0.49 -8.78 -14.73
CA LEU A 859 -0.21 -7.59 -14.25
C LEU A 859 0.67 -6.36 -14.49
N THR A 860 0.57 -5.77 -15.67
CA THR A 860 1.48 -4.70 -16.15
C THR A 860 0.71 -3.68 -16.99
N ASN A 861 1.28 -2.52 -17.25
CA ASN A 861 0.74 -1.55 -18.21
C ASN A 861 0.96 -1.98 -19.66
N HIS A 862 2.09 -2.63 -19.97
CA HIS A 862 2.36 -3.21 -21.30
C HIS A 862 1.26 -4.21 -21.71
N ALA A 863 0.73 -4.98 -20.76
CA ALA A 863 -0.35 -5.94 -20.98
C ALA A 863 -1.66 -5.29 -21.46
N SER A 864 -1.88 -3.99 -21.22
CA SER A 864 -3.04 -3.28 -21.80
C SER A 864 -2.98 -3.19 -23.33
N VAL A 865 -1.77 -3.19 -23.91
CA VAL A 865 -1.50 -3.19 -25.35
C VAL A 865 -1.25 -4.60 -25.87
N TRP A 866 -0.26 -5.31 -25.31
CA TRP A 866 0.29 -6.52 -25.95
C TRP A 866 -0.68 -7.69 -25.98
N ARG A 867 -1.66 -7.73 -25.08
CA ARG A 867 -2.75 -8.72 -25.08
C ARG A 867 -3.54 -8.73 -26.41
N TRP A 868 -3.52 -7.62 -27.16
CA TRP A 868 -4.19 -7.46 -28.45
C TRP A 868 -3.27 -7.66 -29.66
N ARG A 869 -1.96 -7.92 -29.45
CA ARG A 869 -0.95 -8.00 -30.53
C ARG A 869 -1.32 -9.02 -31.60
N GLY A 870 -1.89 -10.16 -31.20
CA GLY A 870 -2.42 -11.16 -32.14
C GLY A 870 -3.58 -10.68 -33.01
N ALA A 871 -4.36 -9.69 -32.59
CA ALA A 871 -5.43 -9.11 -33.42
C ALA A 871 -4.89 -8.02 -34.34
N PHE A 872 -4.21 -7.00 -33.79
CA PHE A 872 -3.79 -5.83 -34.58
C PHE A 872 -2.64 -6.12 -35.57
N GLN A 873 -1.81 -7.15 -35.36
CA GLN A 873 -0.81 -7.54 -36.37
C GLN A 873 -1.42 -8.35 -37.51
N HIS A 874 -2.34 -9.28 -37.24
CA HIS A 874 -2.99 -10.04 -38.32
C HIS A 874 -3.96 -9.16 -39.15
N GLU A 875 -4.67 -8.19 -38.55
CA GLU A 875 -5.44 -7.21 -39.34
C GLU A 875 -4.52 -6.34 -40.21
N PHE A 876 -3.37 -5.91 -39.71
CA PHE A 876 -2.41 -5.13 -40.51
C PHE A 876 -1.83 -5.95 -41.67
N ALA A 877 -1.44 -7.21 -41.43
CA ALA A 877 -1.01 -8.12 -42.50
C ALA A 877 -2.12 -8.34 -43.56
N ALA A 878 -3.37 -8.57 -43.13
CA ALA A 878 -4.49 -8.69 -44.06
C ALA A 878 -4.68 -7.43 -44.90
N ARG A 879 -4.59 -6.24 -44.29
CA ARG A 879 -4.66 -4.94 -44.98
C ARG A 879 -3.45 -4.66 -45.89
N MET A 880 -2.27 -5.20 -45.59
CA MET A 880 -1.14 -5.16 -46.52
C MET A 880 -1.38 -6.10 -47.72
N GLN A 881 -2.00 -7.26 -47.54
CA GLN A 881 -2.45 -8.11 -48.67
C GLN A 881 -3.50 -7.40 -49.55
N TRP A 882 -4.40 -6.60 -48.97
CA TRP A 882 -5.36 -5.75 -49.73
C TRP A 882 -4.66 -4.72 -50.64
N THR A 883 -3.37 -4.42 -50.45
CA THR A 883 -2.62 -3.53 -51.37
C THR A 883 -2.22 -4.23 -52.68
N LEU A 884 -2.12 -5.57 -52.69
CA LEU A 884 -1.51 -6.33 -53.79
C LEU A 884 -2.44 -6.57 -54.97
N SER A 885 -3.75 -6.60 -54.76
CA SER A 885 -4.76 -6.88 -55.80
C SER A 885 -6.14 -6.38 -55.38
N PRO A 886 -7.06 -6.08 -56.32
CA PRO A 886 -8.44 -5.76 -55.98
C PRO A 886 -9.20 -6.96 -55.41
N TRP A 887 -10.17 -6.69 -54.54
CA TRP A 887 -11.08 -7.70 -54.00
C TRP A 887 -11.93 -8.34 -55.09
N SER A 888 -12.17 -9.64 -54.94
CA SER A 888 -13.18 -10.37 -55.69
C SER A 888 -13.68 -11.58 -54.88
N PRO A 889 -14.92 -12.06 -55.12
CA PRO A 889 -15.42 -13.27 -54.47
C PRO A 889 -14.52 -14.48 -54.77
N GLY A 890 -13.97 -15.10 -53.73
CA GLY A 890 -12.99 -16.20 -53.85
C GLY A 890 -11.53 -15.76 -53.96
N SER A 891 -11.21 -14.46 -53.81
CA SER A 891 -9.84 -14.00 -53.61
C SER A 891 -9.27 -14.51 -52.28
N ASN A 892 -7.96 -14.81 -52.25
CA ASN A 892 -7.27 -15.32 -51.06
C ASN A 892 -6.87 -14.18 -50.11
N THR A 893 -7.85 -13.36 -49.71
CA THR A 893 -7.71 -12.26 -48.75
C THR A 893 -8.72 -12.45 -47.63
N THR A 894 -8.56 -11.72 -46.52
CA THR A 894 -9.42 -11.84 -45.35
C THR A 894 -9.79 -10.46 -44.83
N HIS A 895 -10.99 -10.34 -44.25
CA HIS A 895 -11.55 -9.10 -43.71
C HIS A 895 -12.08 -9.33 -42.29
N PRO A 896 -12.19 -8.28 -41.46
CA PRO A 896 -12.79 -8.40 -40.13
C PRO A 896 -14.23 -8.95 -40.18
N PRO A 897 -14.62 -9.83 -39.24
CA PRO A 897 -16.00 -10.31 -39.14
C PRO A 897 -16.94 -9.20 -38.63
N VAL A 898 -18.20 -9.26 -39.04
CA VAL A 898 -19.27 -8.40 -38.53
C VAL A 898 -19.87 -9.05 -37.29
N VAL A 899 -19.56 -8.49 -36.12
CA VAL A 899 -20.14 -8.90 -34.84
C VAL A 899 -21.53 -8.29 -34.70
N LEU A 900 -22.53 -9.12 -34.43
CA LEU A 900 -23.89 -8.74 -34.05
C LEU A 900 -24.18 -9.35 -32.68
N LEU A 901 -24.81 -8.59 -31.77
CA LEU A 901 -24.96 -9.00 -30.37
C LEU A 901 -26.35 -8.69 -29.83
N ASN A 902 -27.13 -9.70 -29.42
CA ASN A 902 -28.51 -9.53 -28.95
C ASN A 902 -29.37 -8.64 -29.88
N GLY A 903 -29.14 -8.73 -31.19
CA GLY A 903 -29.81 -7.92 -32.23
C GLY A 903 -29.32 -6.47 -32.38
N THR A 904 -28.20 -6.06 -31.76
CA THR A 904 -27.55 -4.76 -32.04
C THR A 904 -26.45 -4.91 -33.10
N SER A 905 -26.26 -3.84 -33.88
CA SER A 905 -25.32 -3.76 -35.00
C SER A 905 -24.38 -2.57 -34.86
N GLY A 906 -23.07 -2.76 -35.09
CA GLY A 906 -22.07 -1.71 -35.11
C GLY A 906 -21.05 -1.80 -33.96
N PRO A 907 -20.07 -0.88 -33.92
CA PRO A 907 -18.93 -0.94 -33.02
C PRO A 907 -19.17 -0.27 -31.64
N ASP A 908 -20.38 0.24 -31.38
CA ASP A 908 -20.72 0.89 -30.11
C ASP A 908 -20.90 -0.13 -28.98
N ALA A 909 -20.47 0.23 -27.76
CA ALA A 909 -20.57 -0.64 -26.60
C ALA A 909 -22.03 -0.94 -26.20
N LEU A 910 -22.35 -2.22 -26.00
CA LEU A 910 -23.70 -2.66 -25.63
C LEU A 910 -24.01 -2.37 -24.15
N HIS A 911 -24.64 -1.22 -23.88
CA HIS A 911 -25.05 -0.86 -22.53
C HIS A 911 -26.24 -1.70 -22.01
N LEU A 912 -26.04 -2.40 -20.89
CA LEU A 912 -27.03 -3.24 -20.20
C LEU A 912 -27.29 -2.74 -18.77
N ASN A 913 -28.55 -2.48 -18.41
CA ASN A 913 -28.95 -2.09 -17.05
C ASN A 913 -29.47 -3.33 -16.29
N VAL A 914 -28.58 -4.01 -15.56
CA VAL A 914 -28.82 -5.31 -14.92
C VAL A 914 -28.74 -5.24 -13.39
N SER A 915 -29.32 -6.23 -12.72
CA SER A 915 -29.41 -6.33 -11.26
C SER A 915 -28.49 -7.44 -10.75
N GLY A 916 -27.90 -7.29 -9.56
CA GLY A 916 -27.16 -8.40 -8.93
C GLY A 916 -28.08 -9.61 -8.68
N GLY A 917 -27.66 -10.79 -9.14
CA GLY A 917 -28.45 -12.02 -9.16
C GLY A 917 -29.34 -12.22 -10.39
N GLU A 918 -29.30 -11.31 -11.38
CA GLU A 918 -30.03 -11.45 -12.64
C GLU A 918 -29.28 -12.41 -13.59
N ASN A 919 -29.98 -13.38 -14.17
CA ASN A 919 -29.42 -14.27 -15.18
C ASN A 919 -29.45 -13.58 -16.55
N MET A 920 -28.31 -13.60 -17.23
CA MET A 920 -28.07 -12.92 -18.49
C MET A 920 -27.69 -13.90 -19.60
N THR A 921 -28.12 -13.56 -20.81
CA THR A 921 -27.71 -14.22 -22.06
C THR A 921 -27.16 -13.17 -23.00
N LEU A 922 -26.01 -13.47 -23.61
CA LEU A 922 -25.45 -12.72 -24.73
C LEU A 922 -25.40 -13.66 -25.92
N ASP A 923 -26.15 -13.35 -26.97
CA ASP A 923 -26.24 -14.13 -28.20
C ASP A 923 -25.58 -13.36 -29.34
N ALA A 924 -24.52 -13.94 -29.90
CA ALA A 924 -23.77 -13.44 -31.05
C ALA A 924 -23.95 -14.30 -32.31
N SER A 925 -24.95 -15.20 -32.34
CA SER A 925 -25.14 -16.20 -33.41
C SER A 925 -25.48 -15.60 -34.78
N ASP A 926 -25.97 -14.37 -34.84
CA ASP A 926 -26.19 -13.62 -36.08
C ASP A 926 -24.88 -13.05 -36.68
N SER A 927 -23.75 -13.11 -35.96
CA SER A 927 -22.45 -12.62 -36.44
C SER A 927 -21.97 -13.41 -37.66
N TYR A 928 -21.35 -12.72 -38.62
CA TYR A 928 -20.91 -13.33 -39.89
C TYR A 928 -19.55 -12.81 -40.36
N SER A 929 -18.83 -13.62 -41.14
CA SER A 929 -17.70 -13.12 -41.93
C SER A 929 -18.20 -12.68 -43.32
N PRO A 930 -17.68 -11.58 -43.90
CA PRO A 930 -17.89 -11.27 -45.32
C PRO A 930 -17.18 -12.27 -46.26
N ASP A 931 -16.21 -13.04 -45.76
CA ASP A 931 -15.43 -13.98 -46.56
C ASP A 931 -16.15 -15.31 -46.75
N MET A 932 -16.29 -15.73 -48.01
CA MET A 932 -17.05 -16.91 -48.39
C MET A 932 -16.46 -18.21 -47.81
N GLY A 933 -17.18 -18.84 -46.89
CA GLY A 933 -16.78 -20.12 -46.28
C GLY A 933 -15.84 -19.99 -45.08
N ALA A 934 -15.49 -18.78 -44.67
CA ALA A 934 -14.82 -18.55 -43.40
C ALA A 934 -15.69 -19.00 -42.22
N ARG A 935 -15.06 -19.50 -41.16
CA ARG A 935 -15.75 -19.92 -39.92
C ARG A 935 -15.40 -18.93 -38.81
N LEU A 936 -16.40 -18.54 -38.04
CA LEU A 936 -16.17 -17.81 -36.80
C LEU A 936 -15.77 -18.77 -35.67
N ASN A 937 -15.00 -18.25 -34.72
CA ASN A 937 -14.73 -18.88 -33.44
C ASN A 937 -15.02 -17.82 -32.37
N PHE A 938 -15.90 -18.14 -31.43
CA PHE A 938 -16.33 -17.20 -30.40
C PHE A 938 -15.47 -17.40 -29.15
N THR A 939 -15.23 -16.33 -28.39
CA THR A 939 -14.48 -16.39 -27.13
C THR A 939 -14.97 -15.27 -26.21
N TRP A 940 -15.49 -15.66 -25.04
CA TRP A 940 -16.09 -14.79 -24.04
C TRP A 940 -15.22 -14.73 -22.79
N PHE A 941 -14.92 -13.52 -22.32
CA PHE A 941 -14.16 -13.29 -21.10
C PHE A 941 -14.64 -12.00 -20.43
N GLN A 942 -14.47 -11.93 -19.10
CA GLN A 942 -14.69 -10.69 -18.34
C GLN A 942 -13.44 -9.81 -18.44
N TYR A 943 -13.60 -8.56 -18.85
CA TYR A 943 -12.49 -7.59 -18.91
C TYR A 943 -12.46 -6.74 -17.63
N SER A 944 -11.92 -7.30 -16.53
CA SER A 944 -12.01 -6.69 -15.19
C SER A 944 -11.16 -5.44 -14.97
N GLY A 945 -10.24 -5.10 -15.89
CA GLY A 945 -9.41 -3.89 -15.81
C GLY A 945 -10.27 -2.61 -15.75
N PRO A 946 -11.08 -2.32 -16.80
CA PRO A 946 -12.06 -1.24 -16.81
C PRO A 946 -13.02 -1.19 -15.61
N SER A 947 -13.47 -2.35 -15.12
CA SER A 947 -14.40 -2.45 -13.99
C SER A 947 -13.78 -2.06 -12.64
N SER A 948 -12.46 -1.93 -12.54
CA SER A 948 -11.75 -1.70 -11.28
C SER A 948 -11.73 -0.22 -10.86
N TYR A 949 -12.49 0.12 -9.82
CA TYR A 949 -12.51 1.48 -9.28
C TYR A 949 -11.28 1.75 -8.39
N GLN A 950 -10.19 2.23 -9.02
CA GLN A 950 -9.00 2.83 -8.38
C GLN A 950 -8.29 1.96 -7.31
N SER A 951 -8.48 0.64 -7.33
CA SER A 951 -8.01 -0.30 -6.30
C SER A 951 -7.30 -1.51 -6.92
N SER A 952 -8.04 -2.51 -7.41
CA SER A 952 -7.46 -3.65 -8.13
C SER A 952 -8.45 -4.28 -9.12
N PRO A 953 -7.99 -4.85 -10.25
CA PRO A 953 -8.81 -5.78 -11.06
C PRO A 953 -9.30 -7.01 -10.28
N SER A 954 -8.70 -7.32 -9.12
CA SER A 954 -9.16 -8.38 -8.21
C SER A 954 -10.35 -7.99 -7.31
N ASP A 955 -10.66 -6.68 -7.18
CA ASP A 955 -11.85 -6.20 -6.46
C ASP A 955 -13.15 -6.36 -7.26
N VAL A 956 -13.05 -6.76 -8.53
CA VAL A 956 -14.18 -6.93 -9.45
C VAL A 956 -14.72 -8.35 -9.32
N PRO A 957 -16.01 -8.54 -8.93
CA PRO A 957 -16.58 -9.87 -8.78
C PRO A 957 -16.49 -10.68 -10.08
N THR A 958 -15.95 -11.90 -9.99
CA THR A 958 -15.80 -12.80 -11.13
C THR A 958 -17.16 -13.24 -11.67
N VAL A 959 -17.36 -13.06 -12.97
CA VAL A 959 -18.54 -13.53 -13.70
C VAL A 959 -18.28 -14.95 -14.21
N ASN A 960 -19.03 -15.91 -13.68
CA ASN A 960 -18.99 -17.29 -14.18
C ASN A 960 -19.78 -17.38 -15.49
N LEU A 961 -19.05 -17.30 -16.60
CA LEU A 961 -19.53 -17.51 -17.96
C LEU A 961 -19.59 -19.02 -18.28
N THR A 962 -20.63 -19.49 -18.96
CA THR A 962 -20.67 -20.86 -19.55
C THR A 962 -20.17 -20.84 -20.99
N ASP A 963 -19.79 -22.01 -21.53
CA ASP A 963 -19.59 -22.22 -22.98
C ASP A 963 -18.64 -21.20 -23.64
N VAL A 964 -17.55 -20.86 -22.93
CA VAL A 964 -16.77 -19.63 -23.14
C VAL A 964 -15.93 -19.54 -24.42
N SER A 965 -15.70 -20.64 -25.14
CA SER A 965 -14.80 -20.65 -26.30
C SER A 965 -15.08 -21.79 -27.27
N GLY A 966 -15.21 -21.50 -28.56
CA GLY A 966 -15.38 -22.50 -29.61
C GLY A 966 -16.20 -22.02 -30.82
N PRO A 967 -16.37 -22.86 -31.85
CA PRO A 967 -17.26 -22.57 -32.98
C PRO A 967 -18.73 -22.55 -32.56
N ASP A 968 -19.12 -23.38 -31.58
CA ASP A 968 -20.48 -23.48 -31.06
C ASP A 968 -20.75 -22.49 -29.89
N ALA A 969 -19.74 -21.71 -29.48
CA ALA A 969 -19.79 -20.76 -28.36
C ALA A 969 -20.45 -19.41 -28.73
N SER A 970 -21.37 -19.40 -29.69
CA SER A 970 -22.01 -18.16 -30.16
C SER A 970 -22.97 -17.54 -29.14
N VAL A 971 -23.38 -18.30 -28.13
CA VAL A 971 -24.21 -17.84 -27.00
C VAL A 971 -23.48 -18.11 -25.69
N VAL A 972 -23.46 -17.12 -24.80
CA VAL A 972 -22.96 -17.26 -23.42
C VAL A 972 -24.04 -16.92 -22.40
N HIS A 973 -24.06 -17.68 -21.31
CA HIS A 973 -24.91 -17.43 -20.15
C HIS A 973 -24.05 -17.11 -18.92
N PHE A 974 -24.57 -16.22 -18.05
CA PHE A 974 -24.00 -15.95 -16.73
C PHE A 974 -25.04 -15.43 -15.75
N THR A 975 -24.73 -15.48 -14.46
CA THR A 975 -25.46 -14.74 -13.42
C THR A 975 -24.65 -13.50 -13.03
N VAL A 976 -25.27 -12.32 -13.03
CA VAL A 976 -24.63 -11.08 -12.54
C VAL A 976 -24.30 -11.25 -11.05
N PRO A 977 -23.06 -11.04 -10.59
CA PRO A 977 -22.72 -11.15 -9.18
C PRO A 977 -23.56 -10.21 -8.29
N PRO A 978 -23.92 -10.62 -7.06
CA PRO A 978 -24.69 -9.77 -6.14
C PRO A 978 -23.87 -8.52 -5.76
N ILE A 979 -24.53 -7.36 -5.75
CA ILE A 979 -23.87 -6.07 -5.50
C ILE A 979 -23.46 -5.95 -4.03
N VAL A 980 -22.20 -6.24 -3.74
CA VAL A 980 -21.58 -5.91 -2.45
C VAL A 980 -21.39 -4.40 -2.39
N LYS A 981 -22.18 -3.73 -1.54
CA LYS A 981 -22.12 -2.26 -1.37
C LYS A 981 -20.82 -1.82 -0.68
N LYS A 982 -19.74 -1.64 -1.45
CA LYS A 982 -18.71 -0.66 -1.09
C LYS A 982 -19.35 0.74 -1.11
N LYS A 983 -19.02 1.60 -0.13
CA LYS A 983 -19.57 2.96 -0.05
C LYS A 983 -19.18 3.76 -1.32
N ASN A 984 -20.11 4.57 -1.82
CA ASN A 984 -19.97 5.55 -2.92
C ASN A 984 -20.04 5.03 -4.38
N ALA A 985 -20.26 3.74 -4.65
CA ALA A 985 -20.49 3.25 -6.01
C ALA A 985 -21.98 3.28 -6.40
N GLU A 986 -22.42 4.28 -7.18
CA GLU A 986 -23.79 4.32 -7.75
C GLU A 986 -23.92 3.52 -9.06
N LYS A 987 -22.81 3.21 -9.73
CA LYS A 987 -22.73 2.34 -10.91
C LYS A 987 -21.50 1.46 -10.81
N ILE A 988 -21.63 0.23 -11.30
CA ILE A 988 -20.51 -0.67 -11.63
C ILE A 988 -20.63 -0.93 -13.14
N VAL A 989 -19.53 -0.79 -13.87
CA VAL A 989 -19.43 -1.17 -15.28
C VAL A 989 -18.77 -2.54 -15.33
N TYR A 990 -19.44 -3.51 -15.95
CA TYR A 990 -18.98 -4.88 -16.16
C TYR A 990 -18.70 -5.12 -17.64
#